data_AF-A0A3M7NZK1-F1
#
_entry.id   AF-A0A3M7NZK1-F1
#
_cell.length_a   1.000
_cell.length_b   1.000
_cell.length_c   1.000
_cell.angle_alpha   90.00
_cell.angle_beta   90.00
_cell.angle_gamma   90.00
#
_symmetry.space_group_name_H-M   'P 1'
#
loop_
_entity.id
_entity.type
_entity.pdbx_description
1 polymer ?
#
loop_
_entity_poly.entity_id
_entity_poly.type
_entity_poly.pdbx_seq_one_letter_code
_entity_poly.pdbx_strand_id
1 'polypeptide(L)'
;MRPLELLQSILQAIVRGAMTLLRPITSRLGSPPASLLPYTDSSDTFLPHHRSLACLAKEVDQVFRYPCSIRRMLTMSAQLKGQYHEKLQHSDACMLPSFCHSLPSGQETGQFLALDVGGSTFRIALMELAGRARQADGMVIRHLTAHTIDEPVRRLRGTQFFDWMAARIKDVVEATGSVRQEQERAAIPLGLTWSFPLEQTSHRSGRMQGMGKGFKVAEGTLGMDMADLLESACARQGLGVVVEAVINDGAATLLSQAYLDASTSVGLILGTGTNAAVYLPTTVMGQSKFASRDQVWLSRASRVIVNTEMSMFGKGVLPRTRWDEILNNTHSLPDFQPLEYMTTGRYLGELLRLIILDAVETCQLFGGILPLSLAEPYTLDTVILAHLEEDHSTDLAASTALIASSFGLKIKPELHEIAFLRMAAQSISHRAAAYLATAIHALWALQKDTAINPHTPDGTPKTCIACNGSVILKYPGFKDRCEGYISSMIEESSPLGTGLPVEKVVFQPTYEAALFGAAVAVALESIAQHCRKVICIGRNYAEHISELSSARPSQPFWFLKPTSSLVLPPSSTSASSTEVSASAPKITVPQGVEAAHEIELGLIIGPVRPPSSSSSSSPPFSQRQKYHNLKLNSLDAALPLIGGYVMGIDVTARNVQWEAKRKGLPWSISKGFDTFLPISRFVPKHRIPNPHDATIWLAVNGEVRQRDSTALFLFDIPRMLNDISKVMTLEEGDIVLTGTPKGVGPLLGGDVVQAGVEVAGEEVPEGRIDVVVEDDTAEGGFVYRET
;
A
#
# COMPACT_ATOMS: atom_id res chain seq x y z
N MET A 1 16.00 9.07 27.77
CA MET A 1 17.37 9.17 28.34
C MET A 1 18.29 9.84 27.31
N ARG A 2 19.58 10.09 27.61
CA ARG A 2 20.32 11.26 27.07
C ARG A 2 20.76 11.12 25.59
N PRO A 3 20.66 12.18 24.77
CA PRO A 3 21.15 12.18 23.37
C PRO A 3 22.67 11.98 23.18
N LEU A 4 23.47 12.11 24.23
CA LEU A 4 24.95 12.04 24.12
C LEU A 4 25.46 10.65 23.71
N GLU A 5 24.80 9.57 24.11
CA GLU A 5 25.30 8.19 23.87
C GLU A 5 25.16 7.77 22.41
N LEU A 6 24.08 8.21 21.74
CA LEU A 6 23.89 8.03 20.29
C LEU A 6 24.89 8.90 19.50
N LEU A 7 25.13 10.13 19.95
CA LEU A 7 26.12 11.00 19.30
C LEU A 7 27.55 10.46 19.46
N GLN A 8 27.92 9.92 20.64
CA GLN A 8 29.24 9.33 20.89
C GLN A 8 29.48 8.08 20.04
N SER A 9 28.49 7.21 19.88
CA SER A 9 28.60 6.00 19.06
C SER A 9 28.71 6.32 17.56
N ILE A 10 27.97 7.33 17.07
CA ILE A 10 28.10 7.83 15.69
C ILE A 10 29.46 8.52 15.46
N LEU A 11 29.93 9.38 16.37
CA LEU A 11 31.25 10.02 16.26
C LEU A 11 32.40 9.01 16.32
N GLN A 12 32.32 7.97 17.16
CA GLN A 12 33.33 6.91 17.18
C GLN A 12 33.34 6.07 15.90
N ALA A 13 32.19 5.86 15.25
CA ALA A 13 32.13 5.19 13.95
C ALA A 13 32.79 6.04 12.84
N ILE A 14 32.52 7.35 12.82
CA ILE A 14 33.11 8.29 11.85
C ILE A 14 34.63 8.39 12.02
N VAL A 15 35.13 8.52 13.26
CA VAL A 15 36.58 8.61 13.53
C VAL A 15 37.31 7.30 13.19
N ARG A 16 36.69 6.13 13.40
CA ARG A 16 37.27 4.84 12.97
C ARG A 16 37.28 4.70 11.44
N GLY A 17 36.22 5.13 10.76
CA GLY A 17 36.16 5.13 9.29
C GLY A 17 37.17 6.07 8.63
N ALA A 18 37.56 7.16 9.29
CA ALA A 18 38.60 8.06 8.81
C ALA A 18 40.02 7.48 9.00
N MET A 19 40.28 6.72 10.07
CA MET A 19 41.60 6.09 10.27
C MET A 19 41.91 4.93 9.31
N THR A 20 40.89 4.28 8.73
CA THR A 20 41.09 3.23 7.71
C THR A 20 41.66 3.75 6.38
N LEU A 21 41.64 5.07 6.14
CA LEU A 21 42.16 5.69 4.91
C LEU A 21 43.63 6.13 5.02
N LEU A 22 44.26 6.02 6.19
CA LEU A 22 45.64 6.50 6.43
C LEU A 22 46.48 5.51 7.26
N ARG A 23 46.96 4.44 6.63
CA ARG A 23 48.22 3.77 7.04
C ARG A 23 48.88 2.98 5.91
N PRO A 24 50.22 2.97 5.77
CA PRO A 24 50.93 2.29 4.67
C PRO A 24 51.13 0.79 4.94
N ILE A 25 51.43 0.06 3.87
CA ILE A 25 51.70 -1.39 3.86
C ILE A 25 53.11 -1.68 4.40
N THR A 26 53.24 -2.32 5.57
CA THR A 26 54.49 -3.01 6.00
C THR A 26 54.22 -4.29 6.81
N SER A 27 54.38 -5.44 6.14
CA SER A 27 54.93 -6.72 6.61
C SER A 27 54.77 -7.25 8.07
N ARG A 28 54.17 -8.46 8.14
CA ARG A 28 54.62 -9.71 8.80
C ARG A 28 54.64 -9.87 10.34
N LEU A 29 54.25 -11.10 10.71
CA LEU A 29 54.57 -11.90 11.92
C LEU A 29 53.90 -11.50 13.25
N GLY A 30 52.92 -12.31 13.67
CA GLY A 30 52.32 -12.28 15.00
C GLY A 30 51.04 -13.11 15.08
N SER A 31 51.14 -14.38 15.49
CA SER A 31 49.97 -15.23 15.75
C SER A 31 49.26 -14.78 17.04
N PRO A 32 47.92 -14.65 17.07
CA PRO A 32 47.19 -14.37 18.32
C PRO A 32 47.05 -15.66 19.17
N PRO A 33 46.99 -15.54 20.51
CA PRO A 33 46.93 -16.71 21.40
C PRO A 33 45.51 -17.28 21.51
N ALA A 34 45.42 -18.61 21.59
CA ALA A 34 44.18 -19.30 21.97
C ALA A 34 44.10 -19.46 23.49
N SER A 35 43.01 -18.99 24.10
CA SER A 35 42.38 -19.56 25.31
C SER A 35 41.23 -18.68 25.82
N LEU A 36 40.10 -19.30 26.14
CA LEU A 36 39.33 -19.14 27.40
C LEU A 36 37.94 -19.79 27.29
N LEU A 37 37.88 -21.08 27.61
CA LEU A 37 36.68 -21.71 28.20
C LEU A 37 37.16 -22.64 29.33
N PRO A 38 36.53 -22.64 30.50
CA PRO A 38 36.89 -23.53 31.59
C PRO A 38 36.27 -24.92 31.39
N TYR A 39 37.05 -25.97 31.60
CA TYR A 39 36.56 -27.35 31.67
C TYR A 39 37.24 -28.09 32.83
N THR A 40 36.42 -28.81 33.60
CA THR A 40 36.75 -29.80 34.64
C THR A 40 35.63 -30.85 34.52
N ASP A 41 35.81 -32.16 34.46
CA ASP A 41 37.00 -33.03 34.35
C ASP A 41 36.50 -34.37 33.71
N SER A 42 37.24 -35.46 33.46
CA SER A 42 38.60 -35.88 33.82
C SER A 42 39.14 -36.92 32.80
N SER A 43 40.44 -36.92 32.54
CA SER A 43 41.25 -38.04 31.99
C SER A 43 40.58 -39.04 31.02
N ASP A 44 40.76 -38.84 29.72
CA ASP A 44 40.90 -39.95 28.76
C ASP A 44 41.83 -39.52 27.60
N THR A 45 42.68 -40.43 27.13
CA THR A 45 43.64 -40.15 26.04
C THR A 45 42.96 -40.25 24.68
N PHE A 46 42.34 -39.15 24.23
CA PHE A 46 41.64 -39.09 22.96
C PHE A 46 42.58 -38.94 21.75
N LEU A 47 42.66 -40.01 20.95
CA LEU A 47 42.75 -39.86 19.49
C LEU A 47 41.50 -39.09 19.00
N PRO A 48 41.58 -38.27 17.94
CA PRO A 48 40.40 -37.59 17.41
C PRO A 48 39.40 -38.65 16.89
N HIS A 49 38.32 -38.87 17.64
CA HIS A 49 37.26 -39.75 17.18
C HIS A 49 36.56 -39.12 15.98
N HIS A 50 36.88 -39.62 14.78
CA HIS A 50 36.12 -39.31 13.58
C HIS A 50 34.64 -39.64 13.82
N ARG A 51 33.80 -38.62 13.74
CA ARG A 51 32.37 -38.73 13.91
C ARG A 51 31.78 -39.30 12.64
N SER A 52 30.86 -40.26 12.71
CA SER A 52 30.19 -40.74 11.49
C SER A 52 29.21 -39.69 10.94
N LEU A 53 29.10 -39.59 9.62
CA LEU A 53 28.14 -38.67 8.97
C LEU A 53 26.69 -38.93 9.43
N ALA A 54 26.35 -40.19 9.73
CA ALA A 54 25.07 -40.59 10.31
C ALA A 54 24.85 -40.09 11.76
N CYS A 55 25.91 -39.86 12.53
CA CYS A 55 25.83 -39.25 13.86
C CYS A 55 25.64 -37.73 13.76
N LEU A 56 26.27 -37.07 12.79
CA LEU A 56 26.03 -35.65 12.51
C LEU A 56 24.62 -35.43 11.93
N ALA A 57 24.17 -36.31 11.05
CA ALA A 57 22.81 -36.32 10.50
C ALA A 57 21.74 -36.25 11.61
N LYS A 58 21.87 -37.12 12.62
CA LYS A 58 20.95 -37.19 13.76
C LYS A 58 20.98 -35.93 14.62
N GLU A 59 22.15 -35.32 14.83
CA GLU A 59 22.22 -34.04 15.55
C GLU A 59 21.51 -32.94 14.76
N VAL A 60 21.82 -32.78 13.47
CA VAL A 60 21.20 -31.77 12.61
C VAL A 60 19.68 -31.92 12.62
N ASP A 61 19.16 -33.11 12.33
CA ASP A 61 17.71 -33.37 12.37
C ASP A 61 17.12 -33.05 13.74
N GLN A 62 17.74 -33.53 14.83
CA GLN A 62 17.26 -33.30 16.18
C GLN A 62 17.24 -31.81 16.56
N VAL A 63 18.33 -31.06 16.38
CA VAL A 63 18.40 -29.66 16.84
C VAL A 63 17.56 -28.72 15.98
N PHE A 64 17.38 -29.02 14.69
CA PHE A 64 16.51 -28.24 13.81
C PHE A 64 15.03 -28.59 13.97
N ARG A 65 14.64 -29.86 14.17
CA ARG A 65 13.22 -30.27 14.29
C ARG A 65 12.66 -30.23 15.72
N TYR A 66 13.48 -30.37 16.76
CA TYR A 66 13.03 -30.27 18.16
C TYR A 66 12.14 -29.05 18.47
N PRO A 67 12.43 -27.82 18.00
CA PRO A 67 11.57 -26.66 18.25
C PRO A 67 10.27 -26.64 17.42
N CYS A 68 10.14 -27.48 16.39
CA CYS A 68 9.03 -27.50 15.44
C CYS A 68 7.81 -28.34 15.87
N SER A 69 7.72 -28.73 17.15
CA SER A 69 6.49 -29.35 17.67
C SER A 69 5.44 -28.29 17.97
N ILE A 70 4.16 -28.56 17.65
CA ILE A 70 3.06 -27.60 17.74
C ILE A 70 3.00 -26.92 19.12
N ARG A 71 3.15 -27.67 20.21
CA ARG A 71 3.18 -27.11 21.59
C ARG A 71 4.33 -26.14 21.83
N ARG A 72 5.52 -26.37 21.25
CA ARG A 72 6.66 -25.43 21.34
C ARG A 72 6.44 -24.22 20.47
N MET A 73 5.91 -24.41 19.26
CA MET A 73 5.53 -23.33 18.36
C MET A 73 4.46 -22.42 18.99
N LEU A 74 3.44 -22.97 19.65
CA LEU A 74 2.45 -22.17 20.40
C LEU A 74 3.10 -21.38 21.54
N THR A 75 4.07 -21.97 22.26
CA THR A 75 4.83 -21.28 23.32
C THR A 75 5.65 -20.11 22.74
N MET A 76 6.39 -20.34 21.65
CA MET A 76 7.15 -19.30 20.95
C MET A 76 6.22 -18.23 20.36
N SER A 77 5.04 -18.61 19.84
CA SER A 77 4.06 -17.69 19.27
C SER A 77 3.48 -16.76 20.33
N ALA A 78 3.17 -17.26 21.53
CA ALA A 78 2.73 -16.44 22.65
C ALA A 78 3.82 -15.42 23.07
N GLN A 79 5.09 -15.82 23.07
CA GLN A 79 6.21 -14.92 23.37
C GLN A 79 6.44 -13.88 22.26
N LEU A 80 6.38 -14.26 20.99
CA LEU A 80 6.44 -13.33 19.84
C LEU A 80 5.27 -12.34 19.86
N LYS A 81 4.05 -12.78 20.17
CA LYS A 81 2.89 -11.90 20.37
C LYS A 81 3.14 -10.88 21.49
N GLY A 82 3.82 -11.29 22.57
CA GLY A 82 4.30 -10.39 23.61
C GLY A 82 5.26 -9.33 23.08
N GLN A 83 6.30 -9.74 22.33
CA GLN A 83 7.25 -8.79 21.70
C GLN A 83 6.55 -7.84 20.74
N TYR A 84 5.63 -8.34 19.90
CA TYR A 84 4.81 -7.54 18.99
C TYR A 84 4.00 -6.48 19.73
N HIS A 85 3.27 -6.87 20.79
CA HIS A 85 2.48 -5.95 21.60
C HIS A 85 3.35 -4.89 22.28
N GLU A 86 4.48 -5.26 22.87
CA GLU A 86 5.44 -4.31 23.46
C GLU A 86 5.91 -3.25 22.45
N LYS A 87 6.29 -3.67 21.23
CA LYS A 87 6.79 -2.76 20.19
C LYS A 87 5.69 -1.89 19.56
N LEU A 88 4.45 -2.38 19.51
CA LEU A 88 3.27 -1.56 19.16
C LEU A 88 3.00 -0.45 20.17
N GLN A 89 3.52 -0.52 21.39
CA GLN A 89 3.32 0.55 22.37
C GLN A 89 4.35 1.69 22.25
N HIS A 90 5.64 1.40 21.99
CA HIS A 90 6.71 2.42 22.11
C HIS A 90 7.88 2.33 21.11
N SER A 91 7.85 1.48 20.08
CA SER A 91 9.00 1.33 19.17
C SER A 91 9.03 2.36 18.05
N ASP A 92 10.15 3.03 17.81
CA ASP A 92 10.34 3.92 16.65
C ASP A 92 10.95 3.19 15.43
N ALA A 93 11.38 1.93 15.59
CA ALA A 93 12.10 1.17 14.57
C ALA A 93 11.29 0.04 13.90
N CYS A 94 10.20 -0.40 14.52
CA CYS A 94 9.36 -1.50 14.04
C CYS A 94 7.90 -1.32 14.47
N MET A 95 6.99 -2.15 13.97
CA MET A 95 5.54 -2.00 14.16
C MET A 95 5.04 -0.59 13.80
N LEU A 96 5.53 -0.06 12.69
CA LEU A 96 5.30 1.30 12.23
C LEU A 96 3.90 1.40 11.58
N PRO A 97 2.92 2.10 12.16
CA PRO A 97 1.66 2.35 11.47
C PRO A 97 1.93 3.16 10.20
N SER A 98 1.42 2.71 9.05
CA SER A 98 1.38 3.54 7.82
C SER A 98 0.29 4.62 7.95
N PHE A 99 0.01 5.38 6.89
CA PHE A 99 -1.14 6.29 6.85
C PHE A 99 -2.42 5.62 6.32
N CYS A 100 -2.29 4.47 5.66
CA CYS A 100 -3.40 3.70 5.08
C CYS A 100 -4.27 3.08 6.19
N HIS A 101 -5.44 3.68 6.43
CA HIS A 101 -6.37 3.27 7.48
C HIS A 101 -7.64 2.55 6.99
N SER A 102 -7.68 2.18 5.71
CA SER A 102 -8.67 1.27 5.15
C SER A 102 -8.00 0.10 4.39
N LEU A 103 -8.85 -0.82 3.94
CA LEU A 103 -8.57 -1.79 2.89
C LEU A 103 -9.53 -1.52 1.72
N PRO A 104 -9.17 -1.88 0.47
CA PRO A 104 -10.00 -1.71 -0.71
C PRO A 104 -11.32 -2.47 -0.66
N SER A 105 -12.34 -1.88 -1.29
CA SER A 105 -13.65 -2.46 -1.57
C SER A 105 -13.64 -3.39 -2.78
N GLY A 106 -12.59 -3.35 -3.61
CA GLY A 106 -12.49 -4.01 -4.91
C GLY A 106 -13.42 -3.41 -5.97
N GLN A 107 -13.92 -2.18 -5.75
CA GLN A 107 -14.67 -1.38 -6.72
C GLN A 107 -13.87 -0.16 -7.18
N GLU A 108 -12.62 -0.03 -6.72
CA GLU A 108 -11.71 1.04 -7.11
C GLU A 108 -11.45 0.98 -8.63
N THR A 109 -11.47 2.13 -9.29
CA THR A 109 -11.22 2.26 -10.73
C THR A 109 -10.26 3.39 -11.04
N GLY A 110 -9.65 3.38 -12.24
CA GLY A 110 -8.82 4.45 -12.76
C GLY A 110 -7.52 3.96 -13.39
N GLN A 111 -6.76 4.88 -13.99
CA GLN A 111 -5.42 4.60 -14.52
C GLN A 111 -4.36 5.38 -13.73
N PHE A 112 -3.27 4.68 -13.39
CA PHE A 112 -2.24 5.14 -12.47
C PHE A 112 -0.85 4.69 -12.93
N LEU A 113 0.18 5.47 -12.63
CA LEU A 113 1.55 4.98 -12.71
C LEU A 113 1.91 4.27 -11.40
N ALA A 114 2.35 3.03 -11.47
CA ALA A 114 2.87 2.30 -10.31
C ALA A 114 4.39 2.12 -10.43
N LEU A 115 5.10 2.48 -9.36
CA LEU A 115 6.54 2.31 -9.22
C LEU A 115 6.85 1.28 -8.14
N ASP A 116 7.86 0.46 -8.38
CA ASP A 116 8.44 -0.46 -7.39
C ASP A 116 9.97 -0.29 -7.37
N VAL A 117 10.48 0.20 -6.23
CA VAL A 117 11.90 0.46 -6.01
C VAL A 117 12.46 -0.52 -4.99
N GLY A 118 13.14 -1.54 -5.49
CA GLY A 118 13.83 -2.58 -4.71
C GLY A 118 15.35 -2.36 -4.62
N GLY A 119 16.06 -3.34 -4.05
CA GLY A 119 17.52 -3.29 -3.89
C GLY A 119 18.34 -3.51 -5.17
N SER A 120 17.73 -4.17 -6.18
CA SER A 120 18.40 -4.61 -7.41
C SER A 120 17.61 -4.27 -8.68
N THR A 121 16.38 -3.79 -8.55
CA THR A 121 15.45 -3.54 -9.67
C THR A 121 14.58 -2.32 -9.37
N PHE A 122 14.39 -1.49 -10.39
CA PHE A 122 13.35 -0.46 -10.46
C PHE A 122 12.34 -0.89 -11.51
N ARG A 123 11.06 -0.95 -11.17
CA ARG A 123 9.98 -1.35 -12.09
C ARG A 123 8.94 -0.25 -12.17
N ILE A 124 8.39 -0.07 -13.37
CA ILE A 124 7.49 1.03 -13.73
C ILE A 124 6.36 0.41 -14.53
N ALA A 125 5.12 0.64 -14.12
CA ALA A 125 3.96 0.13 -14.84
C ALA A 125 2.86 1.18 -15.00
N LEU A 126 2.23 1.20 -16.17
CA LEU A 126 0.94 1.84 -16.36
C LEU A 126 -0.13 0.83 -15.96
N MET A 127 -0.84 1.14 -14.87
CA MET A 127 -1.83 0.28 -14.25
C MET A 127 -3.23 0.79 -14.53
N GLU A 128 -4.18 -0.13 -14.67
CA GLU A 128 -5.60 0.17 -14.72
C GLU A 128 -6.34 -0.68 -13.68
N LEU A 129 -7.21 -0.03 -12.90
CA LEU A 129 -8.20 -0.69 -12.07
C LEU A 129 -9.58 -0.54 -12.75
N ALA A 130 -10.28 -1.66 -12.91
CA ALA A 130 -11.57 -1.73 -13.60
C ALA A 130 -12.76 -2.01 -12.65
N GLY A 131 -12.49 -2.31 -11.38
CA GLY A 131 -13.46 -2.84 -10.42
C GLY A 131 -13.78 -4.33 -10.66
N ARG A 132 -13.79 -5.14 -9.59
CA ARG A 132 -14.04 -6.59 -9.64
C ARG A 132 -15.37 -6.97 -10.32
N ALA A 133 -16.37 -6.08 -10.27
CA ALA A 133 -17.69 -6.34 -10.85
C ALA A 133 -17.72 -6.22 -12.39
N ARG A 134 -16.76 -5.52 -13.00
CA ARG A 134 -16.73 -5.27 -14.46
C ARG A 134 -15.80 -6.22 -15.21
N GLN A 135 -14.72 -6.68 -14.58
CA GLN A 135 -13.74 -7.59 -15.18
C GLN A 135 -13.17 -8.53 -14.12
N ALA A 136 -12.97 -9.80 -14.49
CA ALA A 136 -12.25 -10.77 -13.65
C ALA A 136 -10.85 -10.24 -13.29
N ASP A 137 -10.45 -10.44 -12.04
CA ASP A 137 -9.29 -9.87 -11.35
C ASP A 137 -9.18 -8.34 -11.31
N GLY A 138 -9.94 -7.59 -12.12
CA GLY A 138 -10.20 -6.15 -11.96
C GLY A 138 -8.98 -5.22 -11.96
N MET A 139 -7.77 -5.73 -12.21
CA MET A 139 -6.50 -5.01 -12.21
C MET A 139 -5.72 -5.43 -13.46
N VAL A 140 -5.21 -4.46 -14.23
CA VAL A 140 -4.56 -4.70 -15.52
C VAL A 140 -3.25 -3.93 -15.59
N ILE A 141 -2.17 -4.62 -15.95
CA ILE A 141 -0.90 -4.02 -16.33
C ILE A 141 -1.01 -3.68 -17.82
N ARG A 142 -1.16 -2.39 -18.16
CA ARG A 142 -1.21 -1.91 -19.56
C ARG A 142 0.18 -1.82 -20.19
N HIS A 143 1.19 -1.51 -19.38
CA HIS A 143 2.59 -1.50 -19.77
C HIS A 143 3.47 -1.76 -18.53
N LEU A 144 4.63 -2.40 -18.72
CA LEU A 144 5.60 -2.67 -17.66
C LEU A 144 7.02 -2.62 -18.21
N THR A 145 7.89 -1.85 -17.58
CA THR A 145 9.35 -1.95 -17.76
C THR A 145 10.03 -2.31 -16.43
N ALA A 146 11.19 -2.96 -16.56
CA ALA A 146 12.05 -3.29 -15.43
C ALA A 146 13.50 -2.90 -15.78
N HIS A 147 14.14 -2.20 -14.85
CA HIS A 147 15.51 -1.69 -14.98
C HIS A 147 16.37 -2.19 -13.83
N THR A 148 17.56 -2.70 -14.13
CA THR A 148 18.51 -3.15 -13.10
C THR A 148 19.06 -1.95 -12.31
N ILE A 149 19.12 -2.08 -11.00
CA ILE A 149 19.86 -1.19 -10.10
C ILE A 149 21.20 -1.85 -9.78
N ASP A 150 22.21 -1.51 -10.57
CA ASP A 150 23.59 -1.99 -10.44
C ASP A 150 24.44 -1.06 -9.55
N GLU A 151 25.72 -1.37 -9.42
CA GLU A 151 26.63 -0.64 -8.54
C GLU A 151 26.85 0.83 -8.95
N PRO A 152 27.01 1.20 -10.24
CA PRO A 152 26.92 2.58 -10.70
C PRO A 152 25.65 3.31 -10.24
N VAL A 153 24.46 2.71 -10.40
CA VAL A 153 23.19 3.35 -10.02
C VAL A 153 23.07 3.53 -8.50
N ARG A 154 23.51 2.55 -7.69
CA ARG A 154 23.52 2.68 -6.22
C ARG A 154 24.42 3.82 -5.73
N ARG A 155 25.49 4.15 -6.46
CA ARG A 155 26.46 5.20 -6.11
C ARG A 155 26.01 6.62 -6.46
N LEU A 156 24.88 6.79 -7.14
CA LEU A 156 24.27 8.10 -7.38
C LEU A 156 23.93 8.80 -6.04
N ARG A 157 24.20 10.10 -5.96
CA ARG A 157 24.06 10.91 -4.73
C ARG A 157 23.03 12.02 -4.90
N GLY A 158 22.48 12.52 -3.81
CA GLY A 158 21.53 13.61 -3.84
C GLY A 158 20.32 13.29 -4.73
N THR A 159 19.93 14.23 -5.59
CA THR A 159 18.81 14.06 -6.52
C THR A 159 19.11 13.12 -7.70
N GLN A 160 20.38 12.76 -7.95
CA GLN A 160 20.78 12.07 -9.19
C GLN A 160 20.07 10.73 -9.42
N PHE A 161 19.71 10.03 -8.34
CA PHE A 161 18.93 8.79 -8.43
C PHE A 161 17.47 9.05 -8.81
N PHE A 162 16.87 10.13 -8.30
CA PHE A 162 15.54 10.57 -8.73
C PHE A 162 15.56 11.07 -10.18
N ASP A 163 16.62 11.76 -10.61
CA ASP A 163 16.83 12.12 -12.02
C ASP A 163 16.96 10.87 -12.93
N TRP A 164 17.64 9.82 -12.45
CA TRP A 164 17.75 8.51 -13.11
C TRP A 164 16.40 7.77 -13.17
N MET A 165 15.58 7.84 -12.12
CA MET A 165 14.22 7.30 -12.09
C MET A 165 13.32 8.05 -13.09
N ALA A 166 13.31 9.38 -13.02
CA ALA A 166 12.51 10.26 -13.86
C ALA A 166 12.76 10.05 -15.36
N ALA A 167 14.01 9.81 -15.75
CA ALA A 167 14.34 9.46 -17.14
C ALA A 167 13.68 8.16 -17.62
N ARG A 168 13.52 7.15 -16.76
CA ARG A 168 12.86 5.86 -17.11
C ARG A 168 11.34 5.95 -17.02
N ILE A 169 10.83 6.77 -16.10
CA ILE A 169 9.41 7.13 -16.04
C ILE A 169 9.02 7.84 -17.35
N LYS A 170 9.90 8.71 -17.86
CA LYS A 170 9.74 9.32 -19.19
C LYS A 170 9.61 8.25 -20.26
N ASP A 171 10.59 7.37 -20.42
CA ASP A 171 10.59 6.33 -21.44
C ASP A 171 9.27 5.52 -21.47
N VAL A 172 8.72 5.16 -20.31
CA VAL A 172 7.42 4.47 -20.20
C VAL A 172 6.26 5.35 -20.67
N VAL A 173 6.16 6.58 -20.16
CA VAL A 173 5.11 7.54 -20.54
C VAL A 173 5.19 7.87 -22.04
N GLU A 174 6.40 7.91 -22.63
CA GLU A 174 6.62 8.08 -24.06
C GLU A 174 6.12 6.87 -24.86
N ALA A 175 6.43 5.66 -24.40
CA ALA A 175 6.11 4.41 -25.09
C ALA A 175 4.61 4.06 -25.05
N THR A 176 3.90 4.41 -23.98
CA THR A 176 2.45 4.23 -23.86
C THR A 176 1.68 5.36 -24.55
N GLY A 177 1.82 5.52 -25.87
CA GLY A 177 1.38 6.70 -26.64
C GLY A 177 -0.07 7.21 -26.41
N SER A 178 -0.96 6.38 -25.87
CA SER A 178 -2.26 6.76 -25.27
C SER A 178 -2.16 7.89 -24.23
N VAL A 179 -1.04 7.97 -23.51
CA VAL A 179 -0.69 8.96 -22.48
C VAL A 179 -0.05 10.22 -23.09
N ARG A 180 0.03 10.33 -24.43
CA ARG A 180 0.64 11.48 -25.12
C ARG A 180 -0.25 12.22 -26.09
N GLN A 181 -1.19 11.56 -26.77
CA GLN A 181 -1.99 12.24 -27.81
C GLN A 181 -3.12 13.14 -27.25
N GLU A 182 -3.29 13.19 -25.93
CA GLU A 182 -4.31 14.01 -25.24
C GLU A 182 -3.78 14.80 -24.03
N GLN A 183 -2.50 14.64 -23.67
CA GLN A 183 -2.04 14.83 -22.28
C GLN A 183 -0.80 15.73 -22.13
N GLU A 184 -0.57 16.68 -23.04
CA GLU A 184 0.62 17.55 -22.98
C GLU A 184 0.74 18.44 -21.72
N ARG A 185 -0.25 18.45 -20.80
CA ARG A 185 -0.28 19.40 -19.66
C ARG A 185 -0.86 18.89 -18.34
N ALA A 186 -1.15 17.60 -18.17
CA ALA A 186 -1.79 17.10 -16.94
C ALA A 186 -0.95 16.05 -16.22
N ALA A 187 -0.94 16.12 -14.89
CA ALA A 187 -0.04 15.30 -14.08
C ALA A 187 -0.61 13.90 -13.80
N ILE A 188 0.17 12.87 -14.10
CA ILE A 188 -0.22 11.46 -13.95
C ILE A 188 -0.14 11.06 -12.46
N PRO A 189 -1.20 10.49 -11.86
CA PRO A 189 -1.19 10.04 -10.47
C PRO A 189 -0.32 8.79 -10.32
N LEU A 190 0.48 8.78 -9.26
CA LEU A 190 1.61 7.87 -9.10
C LEU A 190 1.60 7.23 -7.71
N GLY A 191 1.60 5.90 -7.68
CA GLY A 191 1.81 5.11 -6.47
C GLY A 191 3.24 4.56 -6.42
N LEU A 192 3.93 4.69 -5.30
CA LEU A 192 5.31 4.25 -5.12
C LEU A 192 5.43 3.22 -4.00
N THR A 193 5.80 1.99 -4.37
CA THR A 193 6.27 0.99 -3.42
C THR A 193 7.77 1.17 -3.18
N TRP A 194 8.13 1.52 -1.95
CA TRP A 194 9.49 1.86 -1.53
C TRP A 194 10.03 0.88 -0.50
N SER A 195 11.04 0.08 -0.88
CA SER A 195 11.56 -1.04 -0.08
C SER A 195 12.77 -0.70 0.79
N PHE A 196 12.80 0.51 1.35
CA PHE A 196 13.89 1.04 2.20
C PHE A 196 13.32 1.88 3.36
N PRO A 197 14.10 2.16 4.43
CA PRO A 197 13.67 3.01 5.53
C PRO A 197 13.14 4.37 5.06
N LEU A 198 11.98 4.74 5.59
CA LEU A 198 11.25 5.96 5.30
C LEU A 198 10.50 6.40 6.56
N GLU A 199 10.70 7.64 6.99
CA GLU A 199 9.84 8.23 8.02
C GLU A 199 8.60 8.78 7.31
N GLN A 200 7.56 7.95 7.20
CA GLN A 200 6.32 8.33 6.53
C GLN A 200 5.64 9.48 7.29
N THR A 201 5.28 10.56 6.59
CA THR A 201 4.65 11.77 7.14
C THR A 201 3.23 11.97 6.65
N SER A 202 2.88 11.33 5.54
CA SER A 202 1.57 11.38 4.91
C SER A 202 1.34 10.10 4.08
N HIS A 203 0.18 9.92 3.48
CA HIS A 203 -0.03 8.82 2.52
C HIS A 203 0.94 8.90 1.34
N ARG A 204 1.10 10.10 0.77
CA ARG A 204 1.99 10.39 -0.36
C ARG A 204 3.41 10.80 0.02
N SER A 205 3.67 11.09 1.29
CA SER A 205 4.86 11.82 1.74
C SER A 205 5.66 11.02 2.77
N GLY A 206 6.98 11.20 2.76
CA GLY A 206 7.87 10.61 3.72
C GLY A 206 9.28 11.18 3.62
N ARG A 207 9.91 11.38 4.78
CA ARG A 207 11.27 11.89 4.88
C ARG A 207 12.27 10.79 4.63
N MET A 208 13.15 11.02 3.65
CA MET A 208 14.24 10.12 3.28
C MET A 208 15.14 9.81 4.49
N GLN A 209 15.33 8.51 4.77
CA GLN A 209 16.23 8.03 5.82
C GLN A 209 17.51 7.42 5.21
N GLY A 210 18.45 7.02 6.07
CA GLY A 210 19.68 6.35 5.63
C GLY A 210 19.38 5.04 4.90
N MET A 211 19.71 4.97 3.61
CA MET A 211 19.49 3.77 2.80
C MET A 211 20.62 2.76 2.99
N GLY A 212 20.25 1.50 3.26
CA GLY A 212 21.19 0.37 3.28
C GLY A 212 21.56 -0.11 1.87
N LYS A 213 22.04 -1.36 1.78
CA LYS A 213 22.27 -2.07 0.50
C LYS A 213 23.23 -1.35 -0.48
N GLY A 214 24.10 -0.45 0.01
CA GLY A 214 25.10 0.28 -0.78
C GLY A 214 24.61 1.57 -1.43
N PHE A 215 23.36 1.96 -1.25
CA PHE A 215 22.78 3.17 -1.85
C PHE A 215 23.37 4.45 -1.25
N LYS A 216 23.71 5.42 -2.10
CA LYS A 216 24.27 6.72 -1.71
C LYS A 216 23.31 7.91 -1.87
N VAL A 217 22.06 7.64 -2.25
CA VAL A 217 20.97 8.62 -2.41
C VAL A 217 20.82 9.57 -1.20
N ALA A 218 20.86 9.01 0.01
CA ALA A 218 20.70 9.77 1.25
C ALA A 218 21.81 10.81 1.47
N GLU A 219 22.97 10.68 0.81
CA GLU A 219 24.02 11.71 0.79
C GLU A 219 23.53 12.94 0.01
N GLY A 220 22.89 13.88 0.72
CA GLY A 220 22.29 15.10 0.14
C GLY A 220 20.77 15.07 -0.02
N THR A 221 20.08 14.01 0.40
CA THR A 221 18.59 13.99 0.48
C THR A 221 18.03 13.61 1.85
N LEU A 222 18.86 13.26 2.84
CA LEU A 222 18.41 12.88 4.19
C LEU A 222 17.45 13.94 4.79
N GLY A 223 16.28 13.49 5.24
CA GLY A 223 15.24 14.34 5.83
C GLY A 223 14.35 15.12 4.85
N MET A 224 14.68 15.13 3.55
CA MET A 224 13.86 15.73 2.49
C MET A 224 12.68 14.83 2.13
N ASP A 225 11.62 15.41 1.58
CA ASP A 225 10.42 14.65 1.21
C ASP A 225 10.60 13.89 -0.11
N MET A 226 10.19 12.62 -0.12
CA MET A 226 10.30 11.73 -1.27
C MET A 226 9.42 12.14 -2.45
N ALA A 227 8.21 12.65 -2.19
CA ALA A 227 7.31 13.08 -3.26
C ALA A 227 7.92 14.28 -3.98
N ASP A 228 8.31 15.31 -3.22
CA ASP A 228 8.96 16.52 -3.76
C ASP A 228 10.20 16.19 -4.60
N LEU A 229 11.04 15.25 -4.14
CA LEU A 229 12.25 14.82 -4.85
C LEU A 229 11.94 14.15 -6.20
N LEU A 230 10.94 13.26 -6.23
CA LEU A 230 10.55 12.53 -7.43
C LEU A 230 9.78 13.42 -8.42
N GLU A 231 8.81 14.19 -7.94
CA GLU A 231 8.02 15.14 -8.73
C GLU A 231 8.93 16.21 -9.35
N SER A 232 9.87 16.77 -8.59
CA SER A 232 10.86 17.73 -9.11
C SER A 232 11.77 17.12 -10.18
N ALA A 233 12.13 15.83 -10.06
CA ALA A 233 12.93 15.14 -11.06
C ALA A 233 12.16 14.87 -12.36
N CYS A 234 10.90 14.45 -12.23
CA CYS A 234 9.98 14.30 -13.37
C CYS A 234 9.70 15.65 -14.07
N ALA A 235 9.49 16.72 -13.30
CA ALA A 235 9.30 18.06 -13.84
C ALA A 235 10.54 18.55 -14.63
N ARG A 236 11.76 18.29 -14.16
CA ARG A 236 13.01 18.56 -14.91
C ARG A 236 13.10 17.79 -16.23
N GLN A 237 12.42 16.65 -16.34
CA GLN A 237 12.34 15.83 -17.56
C GLN A 237 11.18 16.22 -18.49
N GLY A 238 10.35 17.20 -18.10
CA GLY A 238 9.16 17.62 -18.85
C GLY A 238 7.92 16.76 -18.59
N LEU A 239 7.86 16.06 -17.45
CA LEU A 239 6.73 15.21 -17.08
C LEU A 239 5.94 15.82 -15.91
N GLY A 240 4.62 15.93 -16.08
CA GLY A 240 3.71 16.07 -14.96
C GLY A 240 3.42 14.71 -14.33
N VAL A 241 3.80 14.52 -13.06
CA VAL A 241 3.33 13.42 -12.21
C VAL A 241 2.97 13.96 -10.84
N VAL A 242 2.06 13.29 -10.13
CA VAL A 242 1.77 13.53 -8.71
C VAL A 242 1.90 12.22 -7.98
N VAL A 243 2.80 12.13 -7.00
CA VAL A 243 2.85 11.02 -6.06
C VAL A 243 1.62 11.15 -5.16
N GLU A 244 0.71 10.19 -5.23
CA GLU A 244 -0.52 10.15 -4.42
C GLU A 244 -0.43 9.13 -3.29
N ALA A 245 0.47 8.13 -3.40
CA ALA A 245 0.70 7.14 -2.37
C ALA A 245 2.16 6.67 -2.32
N VAL A 246 2.69 6.50 -1.11
CA VAL A 246 3.98 5.85 -0.82
C VAL A 246 3.76 4.76 0.23
N ILE A 247 4.12 3.52 -0.10
CA ILE A 247 3.89 2.34 0.73
C ILE A 247 5.14 1.43 0.76
N ASN A 248 5.23 0.56 1.76
CA ASN A 248 6.23 -0.51 1.80
C ASN A 248 5.74 -1.76 1.04
N ASP A 249 6.66 -2.68 0.74
CA ASP A 249 6.43 -3.94 0.04
C ASP A 249 5.40 -4.86 0.71
N GLY A 250 5.44 -4.99 2.03
CA GLY A 250 4.43 -5.73 2.81
C GLY A 250 3.04 -5.13 2.69
N ALA A 251 2.93 -3.80 2.78
CA ALA A 251 1.65 -3.09 2.64
C ALA A 251 1.11 -3.15 1.20
N ALA A 252 1.98 -3.09 0.19
CA ALA A 252 1.60 -3.30 -1.20
C ALA A 252 1.04 -4.71 -1.44
N THR A 253 1.68 -5.73 -0.85
CA THR A 253 1.22 -7.13 -0.88
C THR A 253 -0.14 -7.30 -0.22
N LEU A 254 -0.35 -6.67 0.93
CA LEU A 254 -1.66 -6.65 1.59
C LEU A 254 -2.74 -5.97 0.71
N LEU A 255 -2.48 -4.76 0.20
CA LEU A 255 -3.46 -3.99 -0.57
C LEU A 255 -3.83 -4.66 -1.91
N SER A 256 -2.84 -5.16 -2.64
CA SER A 256 -3.02 -5.87 -3.91
C SER A 256 -3.98 -7.06 -3.77
N GLN A 257 -3.81 -7.85 -2.71
CA GLN A 257 -4.64 -9.04 -2.49
C GLN A 257 -5.96 -8.72 -1.78
N ALA A 258 -6.01 -7.69 -0.92
CA ALA A 258 -7.25 -7.22 -0.31
C ALA A 258 -8.26 -6.71 -1.35
N TYR A 259 -7.77 -6.11 -2.45
CA TYR A 259 -8.60 -5.71 -3.59
C TYR A 259 -9.32 -6.92 -4.20
N LEU A 260 -8.66 -8.08 -4.25
CA LEU A 260 -9.20 -9.34 -4.78
C LEU A 260 -10.03 -10.13 -3.75
N ASP A 261 -9.62 -10.16 -2.48
CA ASP A 261 -10.22 -10.95 -1.41
C ASP A 261 -10.29 -10.14 -0.09
N ALA A 262 -11.50 -9.79 0.32
CA ALA A 262 -11.75 -8.99 1.53
C ALA A 262 -11.42 -9.71 2.86
N SER A 263 -11.13 -11.02 2.83
CA SER A 263 -10.61 -11.75 4.00
C SER A 263 -9.10 -11.54 4.22
N THR A 264 -8.43 -10.78 3.34
CA THR A 264 -6.99 -10.50 3.45
C THR A 264 -6.70 -9.46 4.52
N SER A 265 -5.86 -9.81 5.50
CA SER A 265 -5.51 -8.90 6.61
C SER A 265 -4.01 -8.86 6.93
N VAL A 266 -3.20 -9.69 6.27
CA VAL A 266 -1.74 -9.74 6.36
C VAL A 266 -1.14 -9.79 4.94
N GLY A 267 -0.10 -9.01 4.70
CA GLY A 267 0.78 -9.14 3.53
C GLY A 267 2.18 -9.58 3.98
N LEU A 268 2.73 -10.61 3.36
CA LEU A 268 4.00 -11.25 3.73
C LEU A 268 4.98 -11.22 2.55
N ILE A 269 6.20 -10.74 2.80
CA ILE A 269 7.35 -10.86 1.92
C ILE A 269 8.31 -11.90 2.51
N LEU A 270 8.66 -12.92 1.72
CA LEU A 270 9.70 -13.89 2.07
C LEU A 270 10.55 -14.28 0.85
N GLY A 271 11.74 -13.71 0.77
CA GLY A 271 12.71 -13.97 -0.30
C GLY A 271 14.14 -13.92 0.22
N THR A 272 14.92 -12.96 -0.28
CA THR A 272 16.27 -12.64 0.22
C THR A 272 16.26 -12.06 1.64
N GLY A 273 15.16 -11.38 2.00
CA GLY A 273 14.84 -10.90 3.35
C GLY A 273 13.36 -11.18 3.66
N THR A 274 12.90 -10.77 4.85
CA THR A 274 11.51 -10.99 5.28
C THR A 274 10.88 -9.78 5.95
N ASN A 275 9.61 -9.53 5.63
CA ASN A 275 8.80 -8.52 6.29
C ASN A 275 7.30 -8.90 6.21
N ALA A 276 6.49 -8.31 7.06
CA ALA A 276 5.04 -8.40 6.96
C ALA A 276 4.37 -7.05 7.23
N ALA A 277 3.25 -6.79 6.58
CA ALA A 277 2.31 -5.76 6.97
C ALA A 277 1.01 -6.39 7.48
N VAL A 278 0.40 -5.79 8.50
CA VAL A 278 -0.80 -6.33 9.17
C VAL A 278 -1.81 -5.22 9.44
N TYR A 279 -3.09 -5.49 9.20
CA TYR A 279 -4.15 -4.54 9.49
C TYR A 279 -4.62 -4.68 10.94
N LEU A 280 -4.30 -3.71 11.80
CA LEU A 280 -4.54 -3.73 13.26
C LEU A 280 -5.39 -2.55 13.73
N PRO A 281 -6.16 -2.66 14.83
CA PRO A 281 -6.82 -1.51 15.45
C PRO A 281 -5.81 -0.50 15.98
N THR A 282 -6.05 0.80 15.83
CA THR A 282 -5.17 1.85 16.38
C THR A 282 -5.17 1.87 17.91
N THR A 283 -6.23 1.37 18.55
CA THR A 283 -6.33 1.21 20.01
C THR A 283 -5.31 0.26 20.63
N VAL A 284 -4.67 -0.60 19.83
CA VAL A 284 -3.63 -1.55 20.32
C VAL A 284 -2.24 -0.92 20.37
N MET A 285 -2.12 0.35 19.99
CA MET A 285 -0.86 1.07 19.81
C MET A 285 -0.75 2.22 20.83
N GLY A 286 0.47 2.48 21.29
CA GLY A 286 0.72 3.61 22.19
C GLY A 286 0.66 4.95 21.45
N GLN A 287 0.27 6.02 22.15
CA GLN A 287 0.08 7.35 21.52
C GLN A 287 1.36 7.89 20.85
N SER A 288 2.54 7.51 21.37
CA SER A 288 3.85 7.83 20.77
C SER A 288 4.00 7.36 19.33
N LYS A 289 3.39 6.22 18.95
CA LYS A 289 3.39 5.68 17.58
C LYS A 289 2.68 6.57 16.56
N PHE A 290 1.87 7.50 17.04
CA PHE A 290 1.13 8.47 16.23
C PHE A 290 1.58 9.91 16.50
N ALA A 291 2.73 10.12 17.16
CA ALA A 291 3.33 11.44 17.27
C ALA A 291 3.47 12.08 15.88
N SER A 292 3.20 13.38 15.78
CA SER A 292 3.04 14.17 14.54
C SER A 292 1.79 13.90 13.68
N ARG A 293 0.90 12.96 14.02
CA ARG A 293 -0.38 12.82 13.32
C ARG A 293 -1.40 13.83 13.83
N ASP A 294 -2.02 14.53 12.89
CA ASP A 294 -3.13 15.43 13.19
C ASP A 294 -4.36 14.66 13.71
N GLN A 295 -5.05 15.27 14.68
CA GLN A 295 -6.12 14.66 15.46
C GLN A 295 -7.30 14.16 14.61
N VAL A 296 -7.54 14.75 13.44
CA VAL A 296 -8.59 14.32 12.50
C VAL A 296 -8.27 12.95 11.92
N TRP A 297 -7.00 12.61 11.66
CA TRP A 297 -6.61 11.27 11.21
C TRP A 297 -6.88 10.25 12.32
N LEU A 298 -6.53 10.60 13.56
CA LEU A 298 -6.73 9.74 14.74
C LEU A 298 -8.20 9.44 15.02
N SER A 299 -9.12 10.37 14.77
CA SER A 299 -10.57 10.11 14.87
C SER A 299 -11.12 9.22 13.74
N ARG A 300 -10.48 9.21 12.57
CA ARG A 300 -10.92 8.45 11.38
C ARG A 300 -10.36 7.02 11.35
N ALA A 301 -9.10 6.88 11.74
CA ALA A 301 -8.37 5.62 11.71
C ALA A 301 -8.61 4.78 12.98
N SER A 302 -9.67 3.98 13.01
CA SER A 302 -9.82 2.94 14.04
C SER A 302 -8.96 1.71 13.81
N ARG A 303 -8.51 1.51 12.57
CA ARG A 303 -7.54 0.49 12.16
C ARG A 303 -6.51 1.11 11.23
N VAL A 304 -5.35 0.48 11.08
CA VAL A 304 -4.29 0.95 10.18
C VAL A 304 -3.44 -0.22 9.73
N ILE A 305 -2.92 -0.15 8.50
CA ILE A 305 -1.90 -1.09 8.02
C ILE A 305 -0.60 -0.75 8.75
N VAL A 306 -0.06 -1.71 9.51
CA VAL A 306 1.21 -1.59 10.23
C VAL A 306 2.29 -2.31 9.44
N ASN A 307 3.36 -1.61 9.08
CA ASN A 307 4.61 -2.26 8.69
C ASN A 307 5.25 -2.87 9.94
N THR A 308 5.30 -4.19 10.04
CA THR A 308 5.75 -4.84 11.27
C THR A 308 7.26 -4.77 11.47
N GLU A 309 8.04 -4.75 10.38
CA GLU A 309 9.48 -5.09 10.39
C GLU A 309 9.72 -6.47 11.06
N MET A 310 8.93 -7.47 10.65
CA MET A 310 8.84 -8.80 11.29
C MET A 310 10.21 -9.50 11.45
N SER A 311 11.16 -9.21 10.56
CA SER A 311 12.54 -9.72 10.60
C SER A 311 13.27 -9.42 11.92
N MET A 312 12.95 -8.31 12.59
CA MET A 312 13.60 -7.84 13.83
C MET A 312 13.21 -8.63 15.09
N PHE A 313 12.24 -9.55 15.00
CA PHE A 313 11.67 -10.25 16.15
C PHE A 313 12.27 -11.66 16.36
N GLY A 314 12.02 -12.25 17.54
CA GLY A 314 12.40 -13.61 17.87
C GLY A 314 13.67 -13.77 18.71
N LYS A 315 14.38 -12.67 19.03
CA LYS A 315 15.51 -12.71 19.98
C LYS A 315 15.04 -13.27 21.33
N GLY A 316 15.73 -14.30 21.83
CA GLY A 316 15.39 -14.98 23.09
C GLY A 316 14.13 -15.84 23.06
N VAL A 317 13.49 -15.98 21.89
CA VAL A 317 12.25 -16.76 21.70
C VAL A 317 12.47 -17.92 20.73
N LEU A 318 13.11 -17.65 19.59
CA LEU A 318 13.43 -18.65 18.57
C LEU A 318 14.76 -19.34 18.92
N PRO A 319 14.78 -20.68 19.16
CA PRO A 319 16.00 -21.39 19.48
C PRO A 319 17.02 -21.36 18.34
N ARG A 320 18.27 -21.03 18.68
CA ARG A 320 19.43 -21.04 17.78
C ARG A 320 20.22 -22.33 17.95
N THR A 321 20.70 -22.88 16.84
CA THR A 321 21.70 -23.96 16.81
C THR A 321 23.11 -23.37 16.79
N ARG A 322 24.14 -24.22 16.93
CA ARG A 322 25.54 -23.76 16.83
C ARG A 322 25.87 -23.08 15.50
N TRP A 323 25.21 -23.45 14.41
CA TRP A 323 25.41 -22.82 13.10
C TRP A 323 24.71 -21.45 12.98
N ASP A 324 23.56 -21.26 13.65
CA ASP A 324 22.91 -19.94 13.73
C ASP A 324 23.72 -18.96 14.61
N GLU A 325 24.37 -19.47 15.66
CA GLU A 325 25.30 -18.65 16.48
C GLU A 325 26.52 -18.19 15.66
N ILE A 326 27.08 -19.04 14.79
CA ILE A 326 28.16 -18.63 13.86
C ILE A 326 27.68 -17.54 12.92
N LEU A 327 26.49 -17.69 12.31
CA LEU A 327 25.88 -16.66 11.47
C LEU A 327 25.69 -15.33 12.22
N ASN A 328 25.11 -15.39 13.42
CA ASN A 328 24.81 -14.21 14.22
C ASN A 328 26.07 -13.47 14.66
N ASN A 329 27.11 -14.20 15.09
CA ASN A 329 28.36 -13.63 15.59
C ASN A 329 29.28 -13.09 14.47
N THR A 330 29.08 -13.53 13.23
CA THR A 330 29.79 -13.02 12.04
C THR A 330 29.02 -11.93 11.29
N HIS A 331 27.75 -11.69 11.64
CA HIS A 331 26.96 -10.59 11.08
C HIS A 331 27.50 -9.23 11.55
N SER A 332 27.42 -8.20 10.71
CA SER A 332 27.91 -6.84 11.02
C SER A 332 27.15 -6.17 12.17
N LEU A 333 25.92 -6.62 12.43
CA LEU A 333 25.06 -6.22 13.54
C LEU A 333 24.44 -7.48 14.17
N PRO A 334 25.12 -8.16 15.12
CA PRO A 334 24.58 -9.34 15.78
C PRO A 334 23.23 -9.07 16.45
N ASP A 335 22.35 -10.07 16.46
CA ASP A 335 20.98 -10.03 16.97
C ASP A 335 20.02 -9.01 16.32
N PHE A 336 20.38 -8.34 15.22
CA PHE A 336 19.55 -7.28 14.62
C PHE A 336 18.26 -7.79 13.96
N GLN A 337 18.32 -8.91 13.21
CA GLN A 337 17.15 -9.50 12.55
C GLN A 337 17.05 -11.02 12.77
N PRO A 338 16.69 -11.49 13.98
CA PRO A 338 16.75 -12.90 14.34
C PRO A 338 15.89 -13.80 13.44
N LEU A 339 14.65 -13.40 13.12
CA LEU A 339 13.77 -14.19 12.26
C LEU A 339 14.32 -14.30 10.83
N GLU A 340 14.93 -13.23 10.30
CA GLU A 340 15.47 -13.21 8.93
C GLU A 340 16.57 -14.24 8.72
N TYR A 341 17.51 -14.33 9.68
CA TYR A 341 18.64 -15.27 9.64
C TYR A 341 18.20 -16.75 9.65
N MET A 342 17.00 -17.03 10.15
CA MET A 342 16.51 -18.41 10.32
C MET A 342 15.46 -18.82 9.29
N THR A 343 14.98 -17.91 8.42
CA THR A 343 13.85 -18.15 7.51
C THR A 343 14.08 -17.76 6.04
N THR A 344 15.06 -16.91 5.73
CA THR A 344 15.20 -16.31 4.39
C THR A 344 16.34 -16.91 3.57
N GLY A 345 16.18 -16.92 2.25
CA GLY A 345 17.00 -17.77 1.35
C GLY A 345 18.50 -17.54 1.50
N ARG A 346 18.91 -16.27 1.64
CA ARG A 346 20.30 -15.85 1.87
C ARG A 346 20.99 -16.66 2.98
N TYR A 347 20.27 -16.98 4.05
CA TYR A 347 20.84 -17.66 5.21
C TYR A 347 20.54 -19.16 5.23
N LEU A 348 19.48 -19.65 4.55
CA LEU A 348 19.26 -21.09 4.41
C LEU A 348 20.42 -21.77 3.66
N GLY A 349 20.92 -21.13 2.59
CA GLY A 349 22.11 -21.59 1.87
C GLY A 349 23.37 -21.59 2.74
N GLU A 350 23.59 -20.51 3.50
CA GLU A 350 24.75 -20.39 4.39
C GLU A 350 24.70 -21.38 5.57
N LEU A 351 23.52 -21.68 6.12
CA LEU A 351 23.35 -22.74 7.13
C LEU A 351 23.79 -24.11 6.57
N LEU A 352 23.40 -24.46 5.34
CA LEU A 352 23.88 -25.69 4.72
C LEU A 352 25.40 -25.65 4.51
N ARG A 353 25.97 -24.52 4.07
CA ARG A 353 27.43 -24.37 3.91
C ARG A 353 28.18 -24.59 5.22
N LEU A 354 27.68 -24.02 6.33
CA LEU A 354 28.26 -24.19 7.66
C LEU A 354 28.13 -25.64 8.19
N ILE A 355 27.05 -26.35 7.85
CA ILE A 355 26.90 -27.79 8.14
C ILE A 355 27.86 -28.63 7.27
N ILE A 356 28.09 -28.24 6.00
CA ILE A 356 29.06 -28.90 5.13
C ILE A 356 30.48 -28.73 5.68
N LEU A 357 30.87 -27.54 6.14
CA LEU A 357 32.17 -27.31 6.78
C LEU A 357 32.41 -28.27 7.95
N ASP A 358 31.44 -28.35 8.88
CA ASP A 358 31.48 -29.24 10.04
C ASP A 358 31.52 -30.73 9.65
N ALA A 359 30.80 -31.12 8.59
CA ALA A 359 30.80 -32.48 8.07
C ALA A 359 32.11 -32.86 7.35
N VAL A 360 32.74 -31.91 6.64
CA VAL A 360 34.06 -32.11 6.01
C VAL A 360 35.12 -32.28 7.10
N GLU A 361 35.12 -31.41 8.10
CA GLU A 361 36.10 -31.42 9.21
C GLU A 361 35.93 -32.64 10.14
N THR A 362 34.71 -32.96 10.57
CA THR A 362 34.47 -33.98 11.61
C THR A 362 34.09 -35.36 11.07
N CYS A 363 33.51 -35.44 9.87
CA CYS A 363 32.95 -36.65 9.29
C CYS A 363 33.59 -37.11 7.96
N GLN A 364 34.66 -36.46 7.50
CA GLN A 364 35.32 -36.73 6.22
C GLN A 364 34.39 -36.63 5.00
N LEU A 365 33.35 -35.80 5.04
CA LEU A 365 32.52 -35.50 3.86
C LEU A 365 33.41 -35.04 2.69
N PHE A 366 33.15 -35.55 1.48
CA PHE A 366 33.98 -35.39 0.28
C PHE A 366 35.45 -35.79 0.49
N GLY A 367 35.69 -36.81 1.32
CA GLY A 367 37.04 -37.27 1.70
C GLY A 367 37.78 -36.30 2.62
N GLY A 368 37.07 -35.41 3.32
CA GLY A 368 37.66 -34.37 4.18
C GLY A 368 38.24 -33.18 3.41
N ILE A 369 37.92 -33.04 2.11
CA ILE A 369 38.39 -31.94 1.27
C ILE A 369 37.25 -30.96 1.02
N LEU A 370 37.36 -29.75 1.58
CA LEU A 370 36.39 -28.68 1.34
C LEU A 370 36.42 -28.24 -0.14
N PRO A 371 35.30 -28.24 -0.87
CA PRO A 371 35.25 -27.71 -2.23
C PRO A 371 35.52 -26.20 -2.26
N LEU A 372 36.36 -25.73 -3.19
CA LEU A 372 36.78 -24.32 -3.25
C LEU A 372 35.61 -23.35 -3.44
N SER A 373 34.51 -23.75 -4.10
CA SER A 373 33.31 -22.92 -4.22
C SER A 373 32.57 -22.72 -2.90
N LEU A 374 32.88 -23.48 -1.84
CA LEU A 374 32.30 -23.36 -0.50
C LEU A 374 33.23 -22.70 0.53
N ALA A 375 34.43 -22.27 0.13
CA ALA A 375 35.42 -21.69 1.03
C ALA A 375 34.93 -20.37 1.67
N GLU A 376 34.41 -19.46 0.85
CA GLU A 376 33.95 -18.14 1.31
C GLU A 376 32.51 -18.19 1.85
N PRO A 377 32.13 -17.29 2.79
CA PRO A 377 30.75 -17.14 3.25
C PRO A 377 29.77 -16.74 2.15
N TYR A 378 28.53 -17.21 2.25
CA TYR A 378 27.39 -16.92 1.36
C TYR A 378 27.55 -17.37 -0.10
N THR A 379 28.44 -18.31 -0.41
CA THR A 379 28.62 -18.84 -1.78
C THR A 379 27.62 -19.94 -2.16
N LEU A 380 26.96 -20.57 -1.19
CA LEU A 380 25.97 -21.63 -1.45
C LEU A 380 24.57 -21.01 -1.60
N ASP A 381 24.00 -21.11 -2.80
CA ASP A 381 22.66 -20.60 -3.10
C ASP A 381 21.55 -21.52 -2.55
N THR A 382 20.50 -20.93 -1.96
CA THR A 382 19.21 -21.56 -1.60
C THR A 382 18.69 -22.55 -2.65
N VAL A 383 18.90 -22.26 -3.93
CA VAL A 383 18.46 -23.10 -5.06
C VAL A 383 19.03 -24.52 -4.99
N ILE A 384 20.22 -24.71 -4.41
CA ILE A 384 20.78 -26.06 -4.18
C ILE A 384 19.93 -26.86 -3.18
N LEU A 385 19.45 -26.23 -2.11
CA LEU A 385 18.59 -26.89 -1.12
C LEU A 385 17.23 -27.28 -1.73
N ALA A 386 16.66 -26.42 -2.57
CA ALA A 386 15.40 -26.70 -3.27
C ALA A 386 15.51 -27.97 -4.14
N HIS A 387 16.53 -28.05 -5.00
CA HIS A 387 16.75 -29.21 -5.87
C HIS A 387 17.03 -30.50 -5.06
N LEU A 388 17.76 -30.41 -3.94
CA LEU A 388 17.97 -31.55 -3.04
C LEU A 388 16.65 -32.08 -2.45
N GLU A 389 15.69 -31.20 -2.15
CA GLU A 389 14.39 -31.62 -1.61
C GLU A 389 13.47 -32.23 -2.68
N GLU A 390 13.41 -31.62 -3.87
CA GLU A 390 12.64 -32.06 -5.05
C GLU A 390 13.05 -33.44 -5.60
N ASP A 391 14.28 -33.87 -5.37
CA ASP A 391 14.77 -35.17 -5.84
C ASP A 391 14.20 -36.33 -5.02
N HIS A 392 12.97 -36.74 -5.33
CA HIS A 392 12.29 -37.87 -4.69
C HIS A 392 12.79 -39.25 -5.13
N SER A 393 13.84 -39.35 -5.95
CA SER A 393 14.42 -40.63 -6.34
C SER A 393 15.12 -41.35 -5.16
N THR A 394 15.29 -42.66 -5.28
CA THR A 394 16.00 -43.48 -4.28
C THR A 394 17.52 -43.48 -4.48
N ASP A 395 17.99 -43.18 -5.69
CA ASP A 395 19.40 -43.12 -6.06
C ASP A 395 19.98 -41.69 -6.08
N LEU A 396 19.13 -40.68 -5.89
CA LEU A 396 19.46 -39.25 -5.83
C LEU A 396 20.34 -38.81 -7.01
N ALA A 397 20.09 -39.38 -8.19
CA ALA A 397 20.98 -39.22 -9.34
C ALA A 397 21.06 -37.76 -9.83
N ALA A 398 19.93 -37.05 -9.82
CA ALA A 398 19.86 -35.63 -10.20
C ALA A 398 20.60 -34.75 -9.19
N SER A 399 20.35 -34.96 -7.89
CA SER A 399 21.09 -34.30 -6.80
C SER A 399 22.58 -34.56 -6.86
N THR A 400 22.99 -35.80 -7.13
CA THR A 400 24.41 -36.18 -7.21
C THR A 400 25.11 -35.45 -8.36
N ALA A 401 24.46 -35.37 -9.54
CA ALA A 401 24.98 -34.65 -10.69
C ALA A 401 25.06 -33.13 -10.43
N LEU A 402 24.02 -32.56 -9.82
CA LEU A 402 23.99 -31.15 -9.44
C LEU A 402 25.12 -30.80 -8.46
N ILE A 403 25.24 -31.55 -7.36
CA ILE A 403 26.28 -31.33 -6.33
C ILE A 403 27.69 -31.50 -6.92
N ALA A 404 27.93 -32.55 -7.71
CA ALA A 404 29.22 -32.75 -8.36
C ALA A 404 29.61 -31.59 -9.28
N SER A 405 28.64 -31.06 -10.05
CA SER A 405 28.84 -29.90 -10.93
C SER A 405 29.05 -28.60 -10.15
N SER A 406 28.12 -28.25 -9.26
CA SER A 406 28.13 -26.99 -8.48
C SER A 406 29.33 -26.87 -7.54
N PHE A 407 29.84 -27.98 -7.00
CA PHE A 407 30.99 -27.99 -6.12
C PHE A 407 32.31 -28.33 -6.85
N GLY A 408 32.27 -28.58 -8.16
CA GLY A 408 33.47 -28.89 -8.97
C GLY A 408 34.19 -30.17 -8.54
N LEU A 409 33.45 -31.18 -8.08
CA LEU A 409 34.00 -32.39 -7.47
C LEU A 409 34.60 -33.31 -8.54
N LYS A 410 35.86 -33.68 -8.35
CA LYS A 410 36.58 -34.62 -9.25
C LYS A 410 36.18 -36.08 -9.01
N ILE A 411 35.70 -36.39 -7.82
CA ILE A 411 35.20 -37.71 -7.42
C ILE A 411 33.68 -37.56 -7.28
N LYS A 412 32.92 -38.51 -7.85
CA LYS A 412 31.46 -38.54 -7.71
C LYS A 412 31.12 -38.77 -6.22
N PRO A 413 30.28 -37.93 -5.58
CA PRO A 413 29.80 -38.17 -4.23
C PRO A 413 29.12 -39.53 -4.08
N GLU A 414 29.24 -40.11 -2.89
CA GLU A 414 28.50 -41.31 -2.54
C GLU A 414 27.03 -40.99 -2.21
N LEU A 415 26.14 -41.97 -2.42
CA LEU A 415 24.71 -41.84 -2.13
C LEU A 415 24.45 -41.40 -0.68
N HIS A 416 25.26 -41.89 0.26
CA HIS A 416 25.12 -41.57 1.68
C HIS A 416 25.49 -40.11 2.01
N GLU A 417 26.41 -39.50 1.25
CA GLU A 417 26.77 -38.09 1.37
C GLU A 417 25.65 -37.19 0.83
N ILE A 418 25.09 -37.52 -0.33
CA ILE A 418 23.97 -36.78 -0.93
C ILE A 418 22.70 -36.92 -0.08
N ALA A 419 22.46 -38.09 0.51
CA ALA A 419 21.36 -38.31 1.46
C ALA A 419 21.53 -37.45 2.73
N PHE A 420 22.76 -37.26 3.23
CA PHE A 420 23.04 -36.35 4.34
C PHE A 420 22.72 -34.89 3.96
N LEU A 421 23.20 -34.41 2.81
CA LEU A 421 22.92 -33.05 2.34
C LEU A 421 21.43 -32.79 2.17
N ARG A 422 20.70 -33.74 1.61
CA ARG A 422 19.24 -33.69 1.46
C ARG A 422 18.53 -33.62 2.82
N MET A 423 18.90 -34.48 3.77
CA MET A 423 18.34 -34.46 5.12
C MET A 423 18.62 -33.12 5.83
N ALA A 424 19.83 -32.55 5.66
CA ALA A 424 20.19 -31.26 6.25
C ALA A 424 19.38 -30.11 5.62
N ALA A 425 19.22 -30.10 4.30
CA ALA A 425 18.37 -29.14 3.58
C ALA A 425 16.91 -29.21 4.07
N GLN A 426 16.33 -30.43 4.17
CA GLN A 426 15.00 -30.64 4.73
C GLN A 426 14.89 -30.12 6.17
N SER A 427 15.88 -30.40 7.03
CA SER A 427 15.89 -29.96 8.42
C SER A 427 15.92 -28.44 8.54
N ILE A 428 16.75 -27.77 7.74
CA ILE A 428 16.79 -26.30 7.61
C ILE A 428 15.42 -25.76 7.17
N SER A 429 14.85 -26.29 6.09
CA SER A 429 13.62 -25.73 5.48
C SER A 429 12.36 -26.00 6.31
N HIS A 430 12.29 -27.13 7.02
CA HIS A 430 11.19 -27.42 7.96
C HIS A 430 11.24 -26.45 9.15
N ARG A 431 12.43 -26.19 9.70
CA ARG A 431 12.59 -25.21 10.78
C ARG A 431 12.26 -23.80 10.32
N ALA A 432 12.74 -23.40 9.14
CA ALA A 432 12.42 -22.11 8.53
C ALA A 432 10.91 -21.91 8.34
N ALA A 433 10.22 -22.90 7.79
CA ALA A 433 8.76 -22.88 7.65
C ALA A 433 8.05 -22.83 9.02
N ALA A 434 8.50 -23.62 10.01
CA ALA A 434 7.93 -23.62 11.35
C ALA A 434 8.11 -22.27 12.08
N TYR A 435 9.27 -21.62 11.95
CA TYR A 435 9.53 -20.32 12.60
C TYR A 435 8.74 -19.20 11.93
N LEU A 436 8.62 -19.20 10.60
CA LEU A 436 7.76 -18.26 9.89
C LEU A 436 6.27 -18.48 10.25
N ALA A 437 5.81 -19.73 10.25
CA ALA A 437 4.48 -20.11 10.71
C ALA A 437 4.19 -19.62 12.14
N THR A 438 5.15 -19.77 13.05
CA THR A 438 5.07 -19.30 14.44
C THR A 438 4.94 -17.76 14.52
N ALA A 439 5.72 -17.03 13.72
CA ALA A 439 5.73 -15.57 13.67
C ALA A 439 4.45 -14.99 13.05
N ILE A 440 3.92 -15.64 12.02
CA ILE A 440 2.64 -15.29 11.38
C ILE A 440 1.45 -15.64 12.28
N HIS A 441 1.46 -16.83 12.92
CA HIS A 441 0.46 -17.20 13.92
C HIS A 441 0.43 -16.19 15.08
N ALA A 442 1.58 -15.64 15.48
CA ALA A 442 1.63 -14.61 16.52
C ALA A 442 0.98 -13.28 16.08
N LEU A 443 1.03 -12.92 14.80
CA LEU A 443 0.30 -11.76 14.24
C LEU A 443 -1.21 -12.04 14.15
N TRP A 444 -1.60 -13.23 13.68
CA TRP A 444 -3.01 -13.65 13.64
C TRP A 444 -3.61 -13.69 15.07
N ALA A 445 -2.92 -14.32 16.02
CA ALA A 445 -3.33 -14.39 17.42
C ALA A 445 -3.32 -13.03 18.13
N LEU A 446 -2.64 -12.01 17.59
CA LEU A 446 -2.73 -10.62 18.03
C LEU A 446 -3.95 -9.91 17.43
N GLN A 447 -4.28 -10.16 16.16
CA GLN A 447 -5.52 -9.66 15.53
C GLN A 447 -6.78 -10.24 16.18
N LYS A 448 -6.73 -11.49 16.66
CA LYS A 448 -7.88 -12.26 17.18
C LYS A 448 -8.07 -12.20 18.69
N ASP A 449 -7.12 -11.62 19.43
CA ASP A 449 -7.23 -11.45 20.88
C ASP A 449 -8.28 -10.36 21.19
N THR A 450 -9.38 -10.74 21.84
CA THR A 450 -10.49 -9.82 22.14
C THR A 450 -10.20 -8.85 23.29
N ALA A 451 -9.24 -9.17 24.18
CA ALA A 451 -8.78 -8.24 25.21
C ALA A 451 -7.90 -7.12 24.62
N ILE A 452 -7.28 -7.38 23.46
CA ILE A 452 -6.48 -6.42 22.70
C ILE A 452 -7.33 -5.74 21.59
N ASN A 453 -8.20 -6.49 20.91
CA ASN A 453 -9.07 -6.06 19.81
C ASN A 453 -10.55 -6.43 20.10
N PRO A 454 -11.29 -5.60 20.86
CA PRO A 454 -12.68 -5.89 21.28
C PRO A 454 -13.71 -5.86 20.15
N HIS A 455 -13.28 -5.58 18.90
CA HIS A 455 -14.11 -5.58 17.70
C HIS A 455 -13.50 -6.48 16.61
N THR A 456 -13.03 -7.66 16.99
CA THR A 456 -12.90 -8.78 16.05
C THR A 456 -14.26 -9.08 15.41
N PRO A 457 -14.34 -9.25 14.08
CA PRO A 457 -15.50 -9.88 13.48
C PRO A 457 -15.50 -11.35 13.89
N ASP A 458 -16.36 -11.70 14.84
CA ASP A 458 -16.68 -13.11 15.10
C ASP A 458 -17.24 -13.73 13.82
N GLY A 459 -16.70 -14.89 13.42
CA GLY A 459 -17.23 -15.65 12.28
C GLY A 459 -16.67 -15.34 10.90
N THR A 460 -15.45 -14.80 10.75
CA THR A 460 -14.72 -14.97 9.47
C THR A 460 -14.27 -16.43 9.32
N PRO A 461 -14.79 -17.21 8.33
CA PRO A 461 -14.40 -18.61 8.18
C PRO A 461 -12.97 -18.77 7.62
N LYS A 462 -12.38 -17.66 7.14
CA LYS A 462 -11.07 -17.59 6.51
C LYS A 462 -10.36 -16.30 6.92
N THR A 463 -9.06 -16.40 7.21
CA THR A 463 -8.11 -15.27 7.12
C THR A 463 -7.18 -15.53 5.94
N CYS A 464 -7.11 -14.58 5.00
CA CYS A 464 -6.19 -14.64 3.87
C CYS A 464 -4.89 -13.88 4.21
N ILE A 465 -3.76 -14.48 3.83
CA ILE A 465 -2.41 -13.93 3.97
C ILE A 465 -1.82 -13.83 2.57
N ALA A 466 -1.75 -12.61 2.06
CA ALA A 466 -1.12 -12.34 0.77
C ALA A 466 0.38 -12.62 0.89
N CYS A 467 0.97 -13.40 -0.03
CA CYS A 467 2.37 -13.75 0.04
C CYS A 467 3.11 -13.52 -1.28
N ASN A 468 4.31 -12.94 -1.17
CA ASN A 468 5.23 -12.73 -2.28
C ASN A 468 6.69 -12.95 -1.82
N GLY A 469 7.61 -13.09 -2.77
CA GLY A 469 9.03 -13.35 -2.53
C GLY A 469 9.45 -14.75 -2.97
N SER A 470 10.75 -14.90 -3.28
CA SER A 470 11.29 -16.09 -3.93
C SER A 470 11.18 -17.37 -3.10
N VAL A 471 11.27 -17.30 -1.77
CA VAL A 471 11.25 -18.51 -0.93
C VAL A 471 9.82 -19.02 -0.79
N ILE A 472 8.87 -18.16 -0.41
CA ILE A 472 7.48 -18.60 -0.20
C ILE A 472 6.79 -19.04 -1.50
N LEU A 473 7.17 -18.45 -2.64
CA LEU A 473 6.56 -18.77 -3.94
C LEU A 473 7.28 -19.87 -4.74
N LYS A 474 8.58 -20.11 -4.53
CA LYS A 474 9.38 -21.02 -5.38
C LYS A 474 10.10 -22.15 -4.62
N TYR A 475 10.23 -22.08 -3.29
CA TYR A 475 10.88 -23.16 -2.55
C TYR A 475 9.91 -24.35 -2.38
N PRO A 476 10.30 -25.59 -2.74
CA PRO A 476 9.41 -26.75 -2.79
C PRO A 476 8.68 -27.01 -1.48
N GLY A 477 7.34 -26.95 -1.55
CA GLY A 477 6.41 -27.18 -0.44
C GLY A 477 6.53 -26.20 0.74
N PHE A 478 7.29 -25.10 0.64
CA PHE A 478 7.55 -24.21 1.78
C PHE A 478 6.26 -23.53 2.26
N LYS A 479 5.45 -23.01 1.33
CA LYS A 479 4.12 -22.44 1.60
C LYS A 479 3.21 -23.46 2.29
N ASP A 480 3.08 -24.65 1.72
CA ASP A 480 2.13 -25.65 2.20
C ASP A 480 2.55 -26.19 3.59
N ARG A 481 3.87 -26.28 3.87
CA ARG A 481 4.40 -26.52 5.21
C ARG A 481 3.99 -25.41 6.20
N CYS A 482 4.09 -24.13 5.81
CA CYS A 482 3.67 -23.00 6.65
C CYS A 482 2.16 -23.04 6.97
N GLU A 483 1.32 -23.29 5.96
CA GLU A 483 -0.13 -23.42 6.14
C GLU A 483 -0.50 -24.61 7.02
N GLY A 484 0.14 -25.76 6.82
CA GLY A 484 -0.05 -26.95 7.66
C GLY A 484 0.30 -26.69 9.12
N TYR A 485 1.47 -26.08 9.37
CA TYR A 485 1.89 -25.69 10.72
C TYR A 485 0.91 -24.72 11.39
N ILE A 486 0.44 -23.69 10.69
CA ILE A 486 -0.52 -22.73 11.24
C ILE A 486 -1.87 -23.43 11.51
N SER A 487 -2.35 -24.28 10.59
CA SER A 487 -3.60 -25.01 10.77
C SER A 487 -3.57 -25.86 12.05
N SER A 488 -2.51 -26.66 12.23
CA SER A 488 -2.36 -27.48 13.44
C SER A 488 -2.16 -26.65 14.72
N MET A 489 -1.53 -25.48 14.65
CA MET A 489 -1.47 -24.55 15.80
C MET A 489 -2.85 -24.00 16.18
N ILE A 490 -3.66 -23.61 15.19
CA ILE A 490 -5.01 -23.10 15.42
C ILE A 490 -5.90 -24.20 16.00
N GLU A 491 -5.86 -25.41 15.42
CA GLU A 491 -6.58 -26.60 15.91
C GLU A 491 -6.25 -26.92 17.38
N GLU A 492 -4.96 -27.01 17.73
CA GLU A 492 -4.48 -27.28 19.10
C GLU A 492 -4.82 -26.14 20.08
N SER A 493 -4.91 -24.89 19.60
CA SER A 493 -5.29 -23.73 20.43
C SER A 493 -6.79 -23.52 20.61
N SER A 494 -7.61 -24.20 19.79
CA SER A 494 -9.07 -24.03 19.80
C SER A 494 -9.72 -24.78 20.97
N PRO A 495 -10.73 -24.20 21.66
CA PRO A 495 -11.38 -24.88 22.76
C PRO A 495 -12.15 -26.12 22.28
N LEU A 496 -11.71 -27.31 22.71
CA LEU A 496 -12.39 -28.58 22.45
C LEU A 496 -13.85 -28.53 22.91
N GLY A 497 -14.79 -28.64 21.97
CA GLY A 497 -16.23 -28.82 22.25
C GLY A 497 -17.17 -27.64 21.99
N THR A 498 -16.71 -26.52 21.40
CA THR A 498 -17.58 -25.35 21.15
C THR A 498 -18.49 -25.46 19.92
N GLY A 499 -18.25 -26.41 19.01
CA GLY A 499 -19.08 -26.63 17.81
C GLY A 499 -18.98 -25.55 16.72
N LEU A 500 -18.15 -24.52 16.93
CA LEU A 500 -17.88 -23.49 15.94
C LEU A 500 -16.84 -23.96 14.91
N PRO A 501 -16.95 -23.56 13.63
CA PRO A 501 -15.95 -23.90 12.61
C PRO A 501 -14.60 -23.24 12.93
N VAL A 502 -13.53 -24.02 12.89
CA VAL A 502 -12.15 -23.53 13.04
C VAL A 502 -11.81 -22.61 11.87
N GLU A 503 -11.28 -21.42 12.14
CA GLU A 503 -10.93 -20.46 11.09
C GLU A 503 -9.76 -20.97 10.25
N LYS A 504 -9.93 -20.96 8.92
CA LYS A 504 -8.88 -21.37 7.99
C LYS A 504 -7.95 -20.21 7.65
N VAL A 505 -6.67 -20.32 7.99
CA VAL A 505 -5.64 -19.42 7.45
C VAL A 505 -5.16 -19.96 6.10
N VAL A 506 -5.11 -19.09 5.08
CA VAL A 506 -4.68 -19.44 3.72
C VAL A 506 -3.62 -18.45 3.24
N PHE A 507 -2.52 -18.96 2.71
CA PHE A 507 -1.47 -18.18 2.06
C PHE A 507 -1.81 -18.08 0.58
N GLN A 508 -2.03 -16.86 0.11
CA GLN A 508 -2.42 -16.58 -1.26
C GLN A 508 -1.23 -15.99 -2.02
N PRO A 509 -0.68 -16.68 -3.02
CA PRO A 509 0.32 -16.11 -3.93
C PRO A 509 -0.19 -14.82 -4.57
N THR A 510 0.55 -13.72 -4.37
CA THR A 510 0.21 -12.39 -4.87
C THR A 510 1.38 -11.87 -5.73
N TYR A 511 1.35 -12.25 -7.01
CA TYR A 511 2.31 -11.80 -8.02
C TYR A 511 2.13 -10.31 -8.31
N GLU A 512 3.23 -9.62 -8.67
CA GLU A 512 3.24 -8.18 -8.97
C GLU A 512 2.65 -7.25 -7.87
N ALA A 513 2.56 -7.77 -6.64
CA ALA A 513 2.06 -7.09 -5.45
C ALA A 513 2.52 -5.63 -5.28
N ALA A 514 3.80 -5.35 -5.54
CA ALA A 514 4.37 -4.01 -5.39
C ALA A 514 3.74 -3.00 -6.35
N LEU A 515 3.36 -3.40 -7.56
CA LEU A 515 2.78 -2.54 -8.58
C LEU A 515 1.26 -2.43 -8.40
N PHE A 516 0.58 -3.55 -8.21
CA PHE A 516 -0.86 -3.56 -7.93
C PHE A 516 -1.20 -2.85 -6.62
N GLY A 517 -0.45 -3.12 -5.54
CA GLY A 517 -0.64 -2.47 -4.25
C GLY A 517 -0.42 -0.97 -4.29
N ALA A 518 0.56 -0.49 -5.07
CA ALA A 518 0.77 0.93 -5.31
C ALA A 518 -0.42 1.59 -6.04
N ALA A 519 -0.93 0.97 -7.11
CA ALA A 519 -2.10 1.48 -7.83
C ALA A 519 -3.37 1.50 -6.95
N VAL A 520 -3.61 0.43 -6.18
CA VAL A 520 -4.72 0.36 -5.21
C VAL A 520 -4.57 1.43 -4.13
N ALA A 521 -3.36 1.67 -3.61
CA ALA A 521 -3.12 2.71 -2.61
C ALA A 521 -3.45 4.11 -3.11
N VAL A 522 -3.21 4.41 -4.40
CA VAL A 522 -3.65 5.68 -5.01
C VAL A 522 -5.17 5.73 -5.13
N ALA A 523 -5.80 4.65 -5.61
CA ALA A 523 -7.22 4.66 -5.89
C ALA A 523 -8.11 4.81 -4.64
N LEU A 524 -7.62 4.36 -3.47
CA LEU A 524 -8.25 4.53 -2.16
C LEU A 524 -8.52 6.01 -1.76
N GLU A 525 -7.86 6.97 -2.42
CA GLU A 525 -7.94 8.41 -2.10
C GLU A 525 -9.05 9.15 -2.85
N SER A 526 -9.73 8.51 -3.81
CA SER A 526 -10.61 9.24 -4.73
C SER A 526 -11.90 9.80 -4.09
N ILE A 527 -12.30 11.00 -4.51
CA ILE A 527 -13.48 11.74 -4.00
C ILE A 527 -14.77 10.90 -4.13
N ALA A 528 -14.94 10.20 -5.25
CA ALA A 528 -16.12 9.39 -5.54
C ALA A 528 -16.33 8.24 -4.53
N GLN A 529 -15.26 7.70 -3.95
CA GLN A 529 -15.34 6.65 -2.92
C GLN A 529 -15.66 7.22 -1.52
N HIS A 530 -15.34 8.49 -1.29
CA HIS A 530 -15.63 9.19 -0.04
C HIS A 530 -17.08 9.70 0.01
N CYS A 531 -17.63 10.10 -1.12
CA CYS A 531 -18.99 10.61 -1.22
C CYS A 531 -20.05 9.54 -0.95
N ARG A 532 -20.91 9.79 0.06
CA ARG A 532 -22.03 8.91 0.44
C ARG A 532 -23.37 9.34 -0.16
N LYS A 533 -23.58 10.65 -0.29
CA LYS A 533 -24.79 11.27 -0.80
C LYS A 533 -24.47 12.67 -1.31
N VAL A 534 -25.18 13.08 -2.35
CA VAL A 534 -25.13 14.43 -2.89
C VAL A 534 -26.46 15.11 -2.61
N ILE A 535 -26.42 16.24 -1.92
CA ILE A 535 -27.58 17.06 -1.56
C ILE A 535 -27.52 18.34 -2.39
N CYS A 536 -28.54 18.64 -3.19
CA CYS A 536 -28.54 19.80 -4.08
C CYS A 536 -29.62 20.79 -3.64
N ILE A 537 -29.26 22.06 -3.41
CA ILE A 537 -30.20 23.11 -3.00
C ILE A 537 -30.97 23.62 -4.23
N GLY A 538 -32.28 23.39 -4.27
CA GLY A 538 -33.12 23.91 -5.35
C GLY A 538 -33.40 25.40 -5.20
N ARG A 539 -33.40 26.14 -6.32
CA ARG A 539 -33.85 27.54 -6.42
C ARG A 539 -33.10 28.49 -5.46
N ASN A 540 -31.77 28.49 -5.50
CA ASN A 540 -30.97 29.38 -4.64
C ASN A 540 -30.58 30.74 -5.28
N TYR A 541 -30.90 31.00 -6.55
CA TYR A 541 -30.67 32.29 -7.20
C TYR A 541 -32.00 32.97 -7.56
N ALA A 542 -32.12 34.27 -7.27
CA ALA A 542 -33.37 35.01 -7.49
C ALA A 542 -33.76 35.13 -8.98
N GLU A 543 -32.78 35.30 -9.88
CA GLU A 543 -33.05 35.38 -11.31
C GLU A 543 -33.41 34.01 -11.91
N HIS A 544 -32.78 32.93 -11.46
CA HIS A 544 -33.11 31.57 -11.88
C HIS A 544 -34.53 31.12 -11.43
N ILE A 545 -34.98 31.55 -10.24
CA ILE A 545 -36.38 31.39 -9.81
C ILE A 545 -37.35 32.04 -10.81
N SER A 546 -36.95 33.21 -11.33
CA SER A 546 -37.77 34.03 -12.22
C SER A 546 -37.81 33.46 -13.64
N GLU A 547 -36.67 32.98 -14.15
CA GLU A 547 -36.53 32.18 -15.38
C GLU A 547 -37.49 30.97 -15.37
N LEU A 548 -37.53 30.21 -14.27
CA LEU A 548 -38.43 29.07 -14.11
C LEU A 548 -39.88 29.44 -13.73
N SER A 549 -40.28 30.71 -13.85
CA SER A 549 -41.63 31.23 -13.51
C SER A 549 -42.16 30.70 -12.16
N SER A 550 -41.27 30.59 -11.18
CA SER A 550 -41.48 29.83 -9.96
C SER A 550 -41.67 30.75 -8.74
N ALA A 551 -42.45 30.29 -7.75
CA ALA A 551 -42.54 31.00 -6.47
C ALA A 551 -41.20 30.92 -5.72
N ARG A 552 -40.75 32.07 -5.18
CA ARG A 552 -39.56 32.16 -4.32
C ARG A 552 -39.81 31.37 -3.01
N PRO A 553 -38.99 30.35 -2.70
CA PRO A 553 -39.20 29.54 -1.50
C PRO A 553 -38.90 30.34 -0.23
N SER A 554 -39.63 30.06 0.86
CA SER A 554 -39.44 30.69 2.18
C SER A 554 -38.38 30.00 3.04
N GLN A 555 -38.01 28.76 2.68
CA GLN A 555 -36.95 27.97 3.30
C GLN A 555 -36.18 27.21 2.20
N PRO A 556 -34.90 26.86 2.42
CA PRO A 556 -34.20 25.94 1.54
C PRO A 556 -35.01 24.64 1.38
N PHE A 557 -35.13 24.18 0.15
CA PHE A 557 -35.49 22.79 -0.13
C PHE A 557 -34.36 22.18 -0.96
N TRP A 558 -34.25 20.86 -0.89
CA TRP A 558 -33.20 20.14 -1.57
C TRP A 558 -33.75 18.83 -2.14
N PHE A 559 -33.00 18.28 -3.07
CA PHE A 559 -33.18 16.94 -3.60
C PHE A 559 -31.84 16.20 -3.51
N LEU A 560 -31.88 14.89 -3.77
CA LEU A 560 -30.71 14.03 -3.74
C LEU A 560 -30.34 13.60 -5.16
N LYS A 561 -29.04 13.47 -5.41
CA LYS A 561 -28.50 12.71 -6.55
C LYS A 561 -27.83 11.43 -6.02
N PRO A 562 -28.01 10.28 -6.68
CA PRO A 562 -27.29 9.06 -6.33
C PRO A 562 -25.82 9.23 -6.66
N THR A 563 -24.94 8.62 -5.86
CA THR A 563 -23.49 8.70 -6.10
C THR A 563 -23.04 7.97 -7.36
N SER A 564 -23.88 7.10 -7.95
CA SER A 564 -23.63 6.51 -9.28
C SER A 564 -23.67 7.52 -10.42
N SER A 565 -24.33 8.67 -10.23
CA SER A 565 -24.33 9.76 -11.22
C SER A 565 -23.00 10.52 -11.30
N LEU A 566 -22.10 10.35 -10.31
CA LEU A 566 -20.83 11.06 -10.25
C LEU A 566 -19.88 10.66 -11.38
N VAL A 567 -19.42 11.66 -12.15
CA VAL A 567 -18.28 11.53 -13.06
C VAL A 567 -17.17 12.43 -12.58
N LEU A 568 -15.98 11.88 -12.42
CA LEU A 568 -14.76 12.66 -12.19
C LEU A 568 -14.08 12.93 -13.52
N PRO A 569 -13.45 14.10 -13.72
CA PRO A 569 -12.50 14.28 -14.80
C PRO A 569 -11.37 13.24 -14.66
N PRO A 570 -10.76 12.81 -15.78
CA PRO A 570 -9.53 12.04 -15.72
C PRO A 570 -8.51 12.71 -14.80
N SER A 571 -7.65 11.88 -14.22
CA SER A 571 -6.40 12.28 -13.60
C SER A 571 -5.53 13.16 -14.52
N SER A 572 -5.78 13.12 -15.83
CA SER A 572 -4.98 13.69 -16.90
C SER A 572 -5.64 14.78 -17.76
N THR A 573 -6.67 15.50 -17.28
CA THR A 573 -7.11 16.77 -17.89
C THR A 573 -6.35 17.99 -17.35
N SER A 574 -5.86 18.86 -18.24
CA SER A 574 -5.22 20.13 -17.87
C SER A 574 -6.22 21.27 -17.97
N ALA A 575 -6.21 22.18 -17.00
CA ALA A 575 -7.11 23.34 -16.97
C ALA A 575 -6.73 24.47 -17.94
N SER A 576 -5.92 24.22 -18.97
CA SER A 576 -5.26 25.28 -19.76
C SER A 576 -5.31 25.10 -21.29
N SER A 577 -6.02 24.10 -21.79
CA SER A 577 -6.36 23.97 -23.22
C SER A 577 -7.72 24.62 -23.49
N THR A 578 -7.89 25.25 -24.64
CA THR A 578 -9.21 25.68 -25.15
C THR A 578 -9.92 24.56 -25.92
N GLU A 579 -9.24 23.45 -26.17
CA GLU A 579 -9.75 22.25 -26.83
C GLU A 579 -10.05 21.14 -25.81
N VAL A 580 -11.07 20.34 -26.13
CA VAL A 580 -11.62 19.29 -25.26
C VAL A 580 -10.93 17.96 -25.56
N SER A 581 -10.44 17.30 -24.51
CA SER A 581 -9.80 15.98 -24.62
C SER A 581 -10.80 14.89 -25.01
N ALA A 582 -10.41 13.90 -25.81
CA ALA A 582 -11.31 12.78 -26.14
C ALA A 582 -11.55 11.83 -24.95
N SER A 583 -10.68 11.85 -23.93
CA SER A 583 -10.87 11.27 -22.60
C SER A 583 -11.64 12.16 -21.62
N ALA A 584 -12.15 13.32 -22.03
CA ALA A 584 -12.99 14.15 -21.17
C ALA A 584 -14.13 13.32 -20.55
N PRO A 585 -14.53 13.62 -19.29
CA PRO A 585 -15.70 13.00 -18.68
C PRO A 585 -16.91 13.18 -19.60
N LYS A 586 -17.79 12.18 -19.62
CA LYS A 586 -18.94 12.16 -20.52
C LYS A 586 -20.25 12.27 -19.76
N ILE A 587 -21.21 12.96 -20.34
CA ILE A 587 -22.65 12.86 -20.00
C ILE A 587 -23.28 12.01 -21.08
N THR A 588 -23.67 10.79 -20.73
CA THR A 588 -24.41 9.89 -21.64
C THR A 588 -25.91 10.13 -21.45
N VAL A 589 -26.57 10.69 -22.45
CA VAL A 589 -28.00 11.03 -22.44
C VAL A 589 -28.82 9.84 -22.98
N PRO A 590 -29.68 9.20 -22.18
CA PRO A 590 -30.47 8.07 -22.65
C PRO A 590 -31.51 8.48 -23.72
N GLN A 591 -31.86 7.57 -24.62
CA GLN A 591 -32.80 7.88 -25.70
C GLN A 591 -34.15 8.32 -25.14
N GLY A 592 -34.69 9.43 -25.67
CA GLY A 592 -35.94 10.01 -25.20
C GLY A 592 -35.82 10.82 -23.91
N VAL A 593 -34.60 11.13 -23.43
CA VAL A 593 -34.36 12.08 -22.32
C VAL A 593 -33.99 13.46 -22.86
N GLU A 594 -34.64 14.50 -22.35
CA GLU A 594 -34.26 15.90 -22.59
C GLU A 594 -33.33 16.37 -21.47
N ALA A 595 -32.02 16.23 -21.66
CA ALA A 595 -31.02 16.67 -20.66
C ALA A 595 -30.87 18.20 -20.64
N ALA A 596 -30.59 18.76 -19.47
CA ALA A 596 -30.30 20.18 -19.27
C ALA A 596 -29.24 20.39 -18.18
N HIS A 597 -28.39 21.41 -18.34
CA HIS A 597 -27.28 21.70 -17.44
C HIS A 597 -27.65 22.68 -16.30
N GLU A 598 -27.02 22.51 -15.14
CA GLU A 598 -27.09 23.43 -14.00
C GLU A 598 -25.68 23.48 -13.36
N ILE A 599 -24.92 24.58 -13.51
CA ILE A 599 -23.62 24.74 -12.80
C ILE A 599 -23.84 25.16 -11.35
N GLU A 600 -23.17 24.47 -10.41
CA GLU A 600 -23.25 24.76 -8.98
C GLU A 600 -21.87 24.68 -8.31
N LEU A 601 -21.65 25.52 -7.28
CA LEU A 601 -20.55 25.31 -6.34
C LEU A 601 -20.93 24.14 -5.41
N GLY A 602 -20.06 23.13 -5.34
CA GLY A 602 -20.17 22.00 -4.42
C GLY A 602 -19.31 22.20 -3.17
N LEU A 603 -19.90 22.00 -2.00
CA LEU A 603 -19.22 21.94 -0.72
C LEU A 603 -18.96 20.47 -0.37
N ILE A 604 -17.70 20.08 -0.17
CA ILE A 604 -17.40 18.77 0.45
C ILE A 604 -17.59 18.93 1.96
N ILE A 605 -18.26 17.99 2.63
CA ILE A 605 -18.52 18.04 4.07
C ILE A 605 -17.45 17.28 4.86
N GLY A 606 -17.08 17.82 6.03
CA GLY A 606 -15.99 17.36 6.89
C GLY A 606 -14.82 18.33 6.89
N PRO A 607 -13.86 18.22 7.83
CA PRO A 607 -12.70 19.12 7.85
C PRO A 607 -11.75 18.88 6.68
N VAL A 608 -11.19 19.97 6.16
CA VAL A 608 -10.26 20.01 5.00
C VAL A 608 -9.01 19.19 5.27
N ARG A 609 -8.58 18.46 4.24
CA ARG A 609 -7.16 18.22 4.00
C ARG A 609 -6.83 18.50 2.53
N PRO A 610 -5.99 19.50 2.19
CA PRO A 610 -5.49 19.66 0.82
C PRO A 610 -4.66 18.42 0.39
N PRO A 611 -4.40 18.24 -0.93
CA PRO A 611 -3.54 17.18 -1.46
C PRO A 611 -2.07 17.22 -0.97
N SER A 612 -1.71 18.15 -0.08
CA SER A 612 -0.44 18.17 0.67
C SER A 612 -0.56 17.62 2.10
N SER A 613 -1.68 16.97 2.48
CA SER A 613 -1.92 16.56 3.88
C SER A 613 -2.63 15.21 4.06
N SER A 614 -1.84 14.14 4.18
CA SER A 614 -1.95 13.01 5.14
C SER A 614 -3.27 12.30 5.52
N SER A 615 -4.47 12.58 5.01
CA SER A 615 -5.69 11.80 5.36
C SER A 615 -6.08 10.80 4.27
N SER A 616 -5.52 9.60 4.35
CA SER A 616 -5.82 8.54 3.39
C SER A 616 -6.85 7.54 3.82
N SER A 617 -7.96 7.52 3.07
CA SER A 617 -9.17 6.68 3.20
C SER A 617 -10.32 7.17 4.09
N SER A 618 -11.49 6.55 3.82
CA SER A 618 -12.78 6.79 4.47
C SER A 618 -12.92 6.04 5.81
N PRO A 619 -13.50 6.67 6.85
CA PRO A 619 -13.85 5.96 8.07
C PRO A 619 -14.96 4.92 7.85
N PRO A 620 -14.98 3.83 8.64
CA PRO A 620 -16.16 2.99 8.82
C PRO A 620 -17.41 3.82 9.17
N PHE A 621 -18.60 3.33 8.79
CA PHE A 621 -19.86 4.08 8.94
C PHE A 621 -20.19 4.53 10.38
N SER A 622 -19.62 3.85 11.38
CA SER A 622 -19.75 4.17 12.81
C SER A 622 -18.86 5.33 13.28
N GLN A 623 -17.88 5.78 12.49
CA GLN A 623 -16.79 6.67 12.94
C GLN A 623 -16.58 7.93 12.09
N ARG A 624 -17.34 8.10 10.99
CA ARG A 624 -17.37 9.39 10.27
C ARG A 624 -17.88 10.49 11.19
N GLN A 625 -17.36 11.71 11.05
CA GLN A 625 -17.92 12.87 11.74
C GLN A 625 -19.37 13.08 11.25
N LYS A 626 -20.31 13.19 12.19
CA LYS A 626 -21.75 13.31 11.92
C LYS A 626 -22.26 14.66 12.40
N TYR A 627 -22.86 15.41 11.50
CA TYR A 627 -23.41 16.74 11.73
C TYR A 627 -24.93 16.69 11.60
N HIS A 628 -25.61 16.76 12.75
CA HIS A 628 -27.07 16.72 12.84
C HIS A 628 -27.58 17.91 13.66
N ASN A 629 -28.70 18.50 13.23
CA ASN A 629 -29.37 19.64 13.85
C ASN A 629 -28.44 20.83 14.15
N LEU A 630 -27.60 21.21 13.18
CA LEU A 630 -26.60 22.28 13.32
C LEU A 630 -27.21 23.63 13.72
N LYS A 631 -26.36 24.50 14.28
CA LYS A 631 -26.70 25.83 14.82
C LYS A 631 -25.66 26.88 14.37
N LEU A 632 -25.29 26.84 13.10
CA LEU A 632 -24.34 27.77 12.48
C LEU A 632 -24.98 29.17 12.41
N ASN A 633 -24.26 30.19 12.88
CA ASN A 633 -24.74 31.58 12.94
C ASN A 633 -23.95 32.54 12.04
N SER A 634 -22.90 32.05 11.38
CA SER A 634 -22.00 32.82 10.53
C SER A 634 -21.28 31.89 9.54
N LEU A 635 -20.70 32.46 8.48
CA LEU A 635 -19.82 31.73 7.57
C LEU A 635 -18.60 31.16 8.31
N ASP A 636 -18.00 31.91 9.24
CA ASP A 636 -16.88 31.44 10.06
C ASP A 636 -17.21 30.20 10.91
N ALA A 637 -18.46 30.08 11.39
CA ALA A 637 -18.92 28.89 12.07
C ALA A 637 -19.13 27.70 11.10
N ALA A 638 -19.51 27.98 9.84
CA ALA A 638 -19.75 26.96 8.81
C ALA A 638 -18.45 26.44 8.17
N LEU A 639 -17.46 27.32 7.96
CA LEU A 639 -16.22 26.99 7.26
C LEU A 639 -15.51 25.75 7.85
N PRO A 640 -15.33 25.56 9.17
CA PRO A 640 -14.70 24.37 9.72
C PRO A 640 -15.35 23.02 9.34
N LEU A 641 -16.64 23.03 8.96
CA LEU A 641 -17.38 21.83 8.53
C LEU A 641 -17.23 21.53 7.03
N ILE A 642 -16.56 22.41 6.27
CA ILE A 642 -16.36 22.29 4.82
C ILE A 642 -14.93 21.81 4.56
N GLY A 643 -14.81 20.79 3.70
CA GLY A 643 -13.57 20.07 3.41
C GLY A 643 -12.80 20.62 2.21
N GLY A 644 -13.43 21.51 1.45
CA GLY A 644 -12.97 22.00 0.16
C GLY A 644 -14.18 22.15 -0.75
N TYR A 645 -13.91 22.48 -2.02
CA TYR A 645 -14.96 22.73 -3.00
C TYR A 645 -14.78 21.87 -4.24
N VAL A 646 -15.83 21.74 -5.04
CA VAL A 646 -15.82 21.23 -6.41
C VAL A 646 -16.79 22.07 -7.23
N MET A 647 -16.63 22.13 -8.55
CA MET A 647 -17.68 22.59 -9.45
C MET A 647 -18.50 21.41 -9.91
N GLY A 648 -19.82 21.44 -9.73
CA GLY A 648 -20.71 20.36 -10.13
C GLY A 648 -21.66 20.79 -11.25
N ILE A 649 -21.80 19.95 -12.27
CA ILE A 649 -22.79 20.11 -13.33
C ILE A 649 -23.96 19.18 -12.99
N ASP A 650 -25.01 19.73 -12.38
CA ASP A 650 -26.22 18.99 -12.03
C ASP A 650 -27.13 18.81 -13.25
N VAL A 651 -26.86 17.76 -14.02
CA VAL A 651 -27.67 17.43 -15.20
C VAL A 651 -29.06 16.95 -14.77
N THR A 652 -30.08 17.47 -15.45
CA THR A 652 -31.49 17.15 -15.21
C THR A 652 -32.17 16.66 -16.48
N ALA A 653 -32.84 15.50 -16.41
CA ALA A 653 -33.79 15.06 -17.42
C ALA A 653 -35.11 15.85 -17.31
N ARG A 654 -35.29 16.90 -18.10
CA ARG A 654 -36.38 17.88 -17.93
C ARG A 654 -37.75 17.32 -18.24
N ASN A 655 -37.91 16.60 -19.35
CA ASN A 655 -39.17 15.91 -19.67
C ASN A 655 -39.59 14.95 -18.54
N VAL A 656 -38.66 14.12 -18.06
CA VAL A 656 -38.87 13.23 -16.89
C VAL A 656 -39.27 14.01 -15.64
N GLN A 657 -38.61 15.15 -15.39
CA GLN A 657 -38.91 16.02 -14.24
C GLN A 657 -40.32 16.62 -14.33
N TRP A 658 -40.73 17.09 -15.51
CA TRP A 658 -42.06 17.67 -15.73
C TRP A 658 -43.16 16.61 -15.64
N GLU A 659 -42.91 15.41 -16.14
CA GLU A 659 -43.82 14.28 -16.00
C GLU A 659 -44.05 13.93 -14.53
N ALA A 660 -42.97 13.77 -13.74
CA ALA A 660 -43.04 13.50 -12.31
C ALA A 660 -43.80 14.60 -11.56
N LYS A 661 -43.49 15.89 -11.83
CA LYS A 661 -44.20 17.04 -11.25
C LYS A 661 -45.70 17.01 -11.57
N ARG A 662 -46.08 16.77 -12.84
CA ARG A 662 -47.49 16.70 -13.28
C ARG A 662 -48.24 15.53 -12.65
N LYS A 663 -47.56 14.40 -12.42
CA LYS A 663 -48.11 13.21 -11.72
C LYS A 663 -48.05 13.32 -10.18
N GLY A 664 -47.46 14.38 -9.62
CA GLY A 664 -47.29 14.55 -8.17
C GLY A 664 -46.27 13.59 -7.53
N LEU A 665 -45.38 13.00 -8.34
CA LEU A 665 -44.39 12.00 -7.91
C LEU A 665 -43.05 12.66 -7.50
N PRO A 666 -42.24 11.99 -6.66
CA PRO A 666 -40.87 12.42 -6.39
C PRO A 666 -40.04 12.48 -7.68
N TRP A 667 -39.44 13.63 -7.99
CA TRP A 667 -38.69 13.82 -9.24
C TRP A 667 -37.28 13.19 -9.25
N SER A 668 -36.92 12.37 -8.26
CA SER A 668 -35.57 11.82 -8.07
C SER A 668 -35.03 11.09 -9.30
N ILE A 669 -35.91 10.41 -10.06
CA ILE A 669 -35.58 9.76 -11.34
C ILE A 669 -34.95 10.74 -12.34
N SER A 670 -35.45 11.99 -12.42
CA SER A 670 -34.92 13.00 -13.35
C SER A 670 -33.51 13.50 -13.04
N LYS A 671 -33.01 13.18 -11.84
CA LYS A 671 -31.74 13.64 -11.29
C LYS A 671 -30.72 12.51 -11.12
N GLY A 672 -31.14 11.25 -11.33
CA GLY A 672 -30.40 10.05 -10.93
C GLY A 672 -30.03 9.08 -12.05
N PHE A 673 -30.04 9.52 -13.30
CA PHE A 673 -29.36 8.78 -14.37
C PHE A 673 -27.85 8.71 -14.09
N ASP A 674 -27.20 7.64 -14.54
CA ASP A 674 -25.75 7.55 -14.48
C ASP A 674 -25.12 8.66 -15.34
N THR A 675 -23.92 9.10 -14.99
CA THR A 675 -23.21 10.26 -15.56
C THR A 675 -23.82 11.66 -15.35
N PHE A 676 -25.03 11.79 -14.80
CA PHE A 676 -25.71 13.10 -14.65
C PHE A 676 -25.16 14.02 -13.55
N LEU A 677 -23.95 13.74 -13.03
CA LEU A 677 -23.23 14.63 -12.13
C LEU A 677 -21.70 14.63 -12.40
N PRO A 678 -21.23 15.24 -13.50
CA PRO A 678 -19.82 15.59 -13.62
C PRO A 678 -19.44 16.58 -12.51
N ILE A 679 -18.36 16.32 -11.78
CA ILE A 679 -17.78 17.26 -10.80
C ILE A 679 -16.29 17.49 -11.10
N SER A 680 -15.80 18.71 -10.87
CA SER A 680 -14.38 19.06 -11.07
C SER A 680 -13.45 18.29 -10.13
N ARG A 681 -12.15 18.57 -10.26
CA ARG A 681 -11.16 18.17 -9.25
C ARG A 681 -11.45 18.86 -7.92
N PHE A 682 -10.87 18.33 -6.85
CA PHE A 682 -10.90 18.95 -5.54
C PHE A 682 -10.26 20.35 -5.57
N VAL A 683 -11.01 21.36 -5.14
CA VAL A 683 -10.54 22.73 -4.98
C VAL A 683 -10.20 22.98 -3.50
N PRO A 684 -8.91 23.20 -3.16
CA PRO A 684 -8.51 23.54 -1.80
C PRO A 684 -9.14 24.86 -1.33
N LYS A 685 -9.51 24.94 -0.05
CA LYS A 685 -10.14 26.15 0.52
C LYS A 685 -9.39 27.45 0.26
N HIS A 686 -8.06 27.45 0.29
CA HIS A 686 -7.28 28.67 0.10
C HIS A 686 -7.38 29.22 -1.35
N ARG A 687 -7.88 28.42 -2.30
CA ARG A 687 -8.18 28.86 -3.68
C ARG A 687 -9.53 29.57 -3.79
N ILE A 688 -10.46 29.31 -2.86
CA ILE A 688 -11.74 30.04 -2.70
C ILE A 688 -11.87 30.48 -1.22
N PRO A 689 -11.15 31.53 -0.78
CA PRO A 689 -11.11 31.92 0.64
C PRO A 689 -12.48 32.31 1.20
N ASN A 690 -13.33 32.90 0.36
CA ASN A 690 -14.71 33.22 0.67
C ASN A 690 -15.65 32.54 -0.36
N PRO A 691 -16.36 31.46 0.00
CA PRO A 691 -17.31 30.80 -0.92
C PRO A 691 -18.58 31.63 -1.20
N HIS A 692 -18.77 32.79 -0.55
CA HIS A 692 -19.79 33.79 -0.89
C HIS A 692 -19.24 34.94 -1.76
N ASP A 693 -18.04 34.80 -2.30
CA ASP A 693 -17.42 35.77 -3.21
C ASP A 693 -16.59 35.05 -4.29
N ALA A 694 -17.25 34.15 -5.00
CA ALA A 694 -16.70 33.42 -6.14
C ALA A 694 -17.64 33.58 -7.35
N THR A 695 -17.09 33.69 -8.56
CA THR A 695 -17.89 33.73 -9.79
C THR A 695 -17.85 32.37 -10.44
N ILE A 696 -19.00 31.68 -10.50
CA ILE A 696 -19.12 30.38 -11.17
C ILE A 696 -19.64 30.58 -12.59
N TRP A 697 -19.16 29.77 -13.53
CA TRP A 697 -19.53 29.90 -14.94
C TRP A 697 -19.63 28.55 -15.66
N LEU A 698 -20.45 28.50 -16.71
CA LEU A 698 -20.59 27.39 -17.63
C LEU A 698 -20.86 27.91 -19.05
N ALA A 699 -20.15 27.36 -20.02
CA ALA A 699 -20.33 27.56 -21.46
C ALA A 699 -20.68 26.24 -22.15
N VAL A 700 -21.50 26.33 -23.20
CA VAL A 700 -21.81 25.19 -24.09
C VAL A 700 -21.34 25.56 -25.49
N ASN A 701 -20.47 24.75 -26.09
CA ASN A 701 -19.83 25.00 -27.38
C ASN A 701 -19.15 26.38 -27.47
N GLY A 702 -18.52 26.82 -26.38
CA GLY A 702 -17.88 28.14 -26.25
C GLY A 702 -18.83 29.32 -25.98
N GLU A 703 -20.15 29.13 -26.04
CA GLU A 703 -21.13 30.16 -25.68
C GLU A 703 -21.44 30.11 -24.18
N VAL A 704 -21.11 31.18 -23.43
CA VAL A 704 -21.40 31.27 -21.99
C VAL A 704 -22.91 31.25 -21.76
N ARG A 705 -23.41 30.19 -21.13
CA ARG A 705 -24.82 30.02 -20.75
C ARG A 705 -25.11 30.55 -19.36
N GLN A 706 -24.22 30.27 -18.42
CA GLN A 706 -24.37 30.63 -17.00
C GLN A 706 -23.09 31.33 -16.54
N ARG A 707 -23.19 32.46 -15.85
CA ARG A 707 -22.06 33.16 -15.22
C ARG A 707 -22.58 34.12 -14.16
N ASP A 708 -22.31 33.85 -12.88
CA ASP A 708 -22.78 34.70 -11.78
C ASP A 708 -21.99 34.51 -10.49
N SER A 709 -22.16 35.43 -9.54
CA SER A 709 -21.50 35.42 -8.23
C SER A 709 -22.28 34.62 -7.18
N THR A 710 -21.56 33.82 -6.39
CA THR A 710 -22.11 33.13 -5.21
C THR A 710 -22.54 34.09 -4.08
N ALA A 711 -22.21 35.38 -4.19
CA ALA A 711 -22.77 36.42 -3.31
C ALA A 711 -24.30 36.57 -3.47
N LEU A 712 -24.88 36.11 -4.59
CA LEU A 712 -26.32 36.21 -4.89
C LEU A 712 -27.16 35.05 -4.35
N PHE A 713 -26.56 34.14 -3.56
CA PHE A 713 -27.28 33.07 -2.88
C PHE A 713 -28.44 33.61 -2.03
N LEU A 714 -29.65 33.10 -2.29
CA LEU A 714 -30.88 33.40 -1.54
C LEU A 714 -30.80 32.91 -0.09
N PHE A 715 -30.23 31.72 0.09
CA PHE A 715 -29.92 31.14 1.39
C PHE A 715 -28.42 31.00 1.48
N ASP A 716 -27.81 31.52 2.56
CA ASP A 716 -26.38 31.38 2.77
C ASP A 716 -25.99 29.94 3.15
N ILE A 717 -24.69 29.64 3.09
CA ILE A 717 -24.16 28.30 3.39
C ILE A 717 -24.48 27.86 4.84
N PRO A 718 -24.34 28.72 5.88
CA PRO A 718 -24.83 28.42 7.23
C PRO A 718 -26.31 27.99 7.25
N ARG A 719 -27.19 28.69 6.53
CA ARG A 719 -28.63 28.39 6.45
C ARG A 719 -28.90 27.06 5.77
N MET A 720 -28.24 26.79 4.63
CA MET A 720 -28.34 25.49 3.93
C MET A 720 -28.00 24.33 4.86
N LEU A 721 -26.80 24.35 5.46
CA LEU A 721 -26.29 23.27 6.30
C LEU A 721 -27.13 23.10 7.57
N ASN A 722 -27.63 24.20 8.15
CA ASN A 722 -28.57 24.15 9.27
C ASN A 722 -29.91 23.47 8.93
N ASP A 723 -30.44 23.66 7.72
CA ASP A 723 -31.74 23.08 7.35
C ASP A 723 -31.63 21.64 6.85
N ILE A 724 -30.60 21.30 6.06
CA ILE A 724 -30.31 19.91 5.67
C ILE A 724 -30.10 19.07 6.94
N SER A 725 -29.23 19.53 7.86
CA SER A 725 -28.84 18.75 9.05
C SER A 725 -29.97 18.49 10.04
N LYS A 726 -31.08 19.24 9.99
CA LYS A 726 -32.29 18.97 10.80
C LYS A 726 -33.08 17.74 10.32
N VAL A 727 -32.93 17.38 9.05
CA VAL A 727 -33.74 16.34 8.37
C VAL A 727 -32.90 15.11 8.07
N MET A 728 -31.64 15.28 7.68
CA MET A 728 -30.70 14.20 7.45
C MET A 728 -29.34 14.55 8.04
N THR A 729 -28.68 13.58 8.65
CA THR A 729 -27.30 13.75 9.12
C THR A 729 -26.37 13.98 7.94
N LEU A 730 -25.70 15.13 7.94
CA LEU A 730 -24.57 15.40 7.08
C LEU A 730 -23.35 14.62 7.62
N GLU A 731 -22.66 13.90 6.76
CA GLU A 731 -21.54 13.02 7.10
C GLU A 731 -20.29 13.46 6.34
N GLU A 732 -19.13 13.18 6.90
CA GLU A 732 -17.86 13.39 6.21
C GLU A 732 -17.82 12.69 4.84
N GLY A 733 -17.44 13.46 3.82
CA GLY A 733 -17.38 13.06 2.41
C GLY A 733 -18.63 13.42 1.60
N ASP A 734 -19.76 13.76 2.22
CA ASP A 734 -20.95 14.22 1.48
C ASP A 734 -20.64 15.46 0.63
N ILE A 735 -21.38 15.63 -0.46
CA ILE A 735 -21.32 16.84 -1.30
C ILE A 735 -22.65 17.60 -1.16
N VAL A 736 -22.57 18.90 -0.89
CA VAL A 736 -23.72 19.83 -0.90
C VAL A 736 -23.55 20.81 -2.05
N LEU A 737 -24.38 20.70 -3.10
CA LEU A 737 -24.41 21.67 -4.19
C LEU A 737 -25.33 22.85 -3.82
N THR A 738 -24.86 24.08 -4.06
CA THR A 738 -25.45 25.31 -3.49
C THR A 738 -26.55 25.96 -4.32
N GLY A 739 -27.02 25.34 -5.40
CA GLY A 739 -27.95 25.91 -6.38
C GLY A 739 -27.25 26.62 -7.53
N THR A 740 -27.98 26.75 -8.65
CA THR A 740 -27.49 27.25 -9.94
C THR A 740 -28.00 28.67 -10.29
N PRO A 741 -27.21 29.50 -10.99
CA PRO A 741 -27.65 30.80 -11.52
C PRO A 741 -28.52 30.64 -12.78
N LYS A 742 -29.05 31.75 -13.31
CA LYS A 742 -29.88 31.74 -14.53
C LYS A 742 -29.11 31.21 -15.75
N GLY A 743 -29.84 30.84 -16.80
CA GLY A 743 -29.29 30.39 -18.07
C GLY A 743 -29.25 28.87 -18.20
N VAL A 744 -30.22 28.18 -17.60
CA VAL A 744 -30.34 26.71 -17.65
C VAL A 744 -30.81 26.30 -19.06
N GLY A 745 -29.92 25.66 -19.82
CA GLY A 745 -30.15 25.26 -21.21
C GLY A 745 -30.18 23.75 -21.42
N PRO A 746 -30.70 23.29 -22.58
CA PRO A 746 -30.64 21.88 -22.98
C PRO A 746 -29.20 21.44 -23.26
N LEU A 747 -28.99 20.13 -23.25
CA LEU A 747 -27.76 19.46 -23.71
C LEU A 747 -28.12 18.46 -24.81
N LEU A 748 -27.36 18.46 -25.90
CA LEU A 748 -27.54 17.61 -27.07
C LEU A 748 -26.30 16.73 -27.31
N GLY A 749 -26.49 15.55 -27.91
CA GLY A 749 -25.37 14.70 -28.33
C GLY A 749 -24.38 15.46 -29.23
N GLY A 750 -23.10 15.44 -28.83
CA GLY A 750 -22.02 16.21 -29.46
C GLY A 750 -21.69 17.55 -28.78
N ASP A 751 -22.51 18.02 -27.83
CA ASP A 751 -22.20 19.25 -27.10
C ASP A 751 -20.95 19.13 -26.23
N VAL A 752 -20.18 20.21 -26.21
CA VAL A 752 -19.08 20.46 -25.27
C VAL A 752 -19.59 21.36 -24.16
N VAL A 753 -19.50 20.90 -22.92
CA VAL A 753 -19.82 21.69 -21.72
C VAL A 753 -18.53 22.02 -20.98
N GLN A 754 -18.22 23.30 -20.85
CA GLN A 754 -17.05 23.79 -20.11
C GLN A 754 -17.56 24.56 -18.88
N ALA A 755 -17.01 24.33 -17.71
CA ALA A 755 -17.39 25.04 -16.50
C ALA A 755 -16.22 25.27 -15.56
N GLY A 756 -16.33 26.29 -14.71
CA GLY A 756 -15.27 26.68 -13.80
C GLY A 756 -15.70 27.69 -12.75
N VAL A 757 -14.71 28.18 -12.01
CA VAL A 757 -14.88 29.19 -10.97
C VAL A 757 -13.71 30.17 -10.98
N GLU A 758 -14.03 31.44 -10.77
CA GLU A 758 -13.09 32.54 -10.66
C GLU A 758 -13.18 33.18 -9.26
N VAL A 759 -12.05 33.64 -8.75
CA VAL A 759 -11.94 34.35 -7.47
C VAL A 759 -11.10 35.60 -7.70
N ALA A 760 -11.64 36.77 -7.30
CA ALA A 760 -11.04 38.08 -7.59
C ALA A 760 -10.75 38.34 -9.09
N GLY A 761 -11.47 37.67 -10.00
CA GLY A 761 -11.30 37.78 -11.46
C GLY A 761 -10.29 36.80 -12.08
N GLU A 762 -9.62 35.98 -11.26
CA GLU A 762 -8.67 34.95 -11.72
C GLU A 762 -9.32 33.56 -11.69
N GLU A 763 -9.11 32.76 -12.74
CA GLU A 763 -9.62 31.38 -12.80
C GLU A 763 -8.94 30.48 -11.75
N VAL A 764 -9.69 29.53 -11.20
CA VAL A 764 -9.18 28.47 -10.32
C VAL A 764 -9.03 27.18 -11.14
N PRO A 765 -7.81 26.79 -11.56
CA PRO A 765 -7.57 25.62 -12.43
C PRO A 765 -8.16 24.32 -11.88
N GLU A 766 -8.14 24.14 -10.57
CA GLU A 766 -8.66 22.94 -9.91
C GLU A 766 -10.20 22.83 -10.02
N GLY A 767 -10.89 23.96 -10.15
CA GLY A 767 -12.35 24.03 -10.28
C GLY A 767 -12.84 23.88 -11.72
N ARG A 768 -11.93 23.85 -12.70
CA ARG A 768 -12.30 23.71 -14.10
C ARG A 768 -12.67 22.27 -14.45
N ILE A 769 -13.70 22.12 -15.28
CA ILE A 769 -14.12 20.85 -15.89
C ILE A 769 -14.60 21.10 -17.32
N ASP A 770 -14.14 20.27 -18.24
CA ASP A 770 -14.63 20.17 -19.63
C ASP A 770 -15.28 18.79 -19.78
N VAL A 771 -16.47 18.70 -20.39
CA VAL A 771 -17.32 17.50 -20.47
C VAL A 771 -17.89 17.37 -21.88
N VAL A 772 -17.97 16.14 -22.41
CA VAL A 772 -18.63 15.86 -23.69
C VAL A 772 -20.00 15.21 -23.46
N VAL A 773 -21.02 15.66 -24.18
CA VAL A 773 -22.35 15.05 -24.18
C VAL A 773 -22.44 14.04 -25.32
N GLU A 774 -22.94 12.83 -25.06
CA GLU A 774 -23.20 11.82 -26.07
C GLU A 774 -24.58 11.18 -25.87
N ASP A 775 -25.24 10.78 -26.95
CA ASP A 775 -26.50 10.04 -26.87
C ASP A 775 -26.21 8.54 -26.63
N ASP A 776 -27.01 7.88 -25.78
CA ASP A 776 -26.94 6.42 -25.59
C ASP A 776 -27.42 5.70 -26.86
N THR A 777 -26.47 5.31 -27.69
CA THR A 777 -26.70 4.54 -28.93
C THR A 777 -26.43 3.04 -28.77
N ALA A 778 -26.24 2.55 -27.53
CA ALA A 778 -25.94 1.15 -27.29
C ALA A 778 -27.11 0.22 -27.67
N GLU A 779 -26.81 -0.92 -28.28
CA GLU A 779 -27.81 -1.93 -28.60
C GLU A 779 -28.37 -2.56 -27.32
N GLY A 780 -29.65 -2.31 -27.02
CA GLY A 780 -30.26 -2.65 -25.73
C GLY A 780 -30.11 -1.59 -24.63
N GLY A 781 -29.62 -0.39 -24.96
CA GLY A 781 -29.52 0.77 -24.06
C GLY A 781 -30.88 1.24 -23.52
N PHE A 782 -30.86 2.14 -22.52
CA PHE A 782 -32.08 2.58 -21.86
C PHE A 782 -32.83 3.61 -22.73
N VAL A 783 -34.07 3.29 -23.08
CA VAL A 783 -34.97 4.20 -23.80
C VAL A 783 -36.04 4.71 -22.83
N TYR A 784 -35.99 5.98 -22.47
CA TYR A 784 -37.06 6.61 -21.70
C TYR A 784 -38.33 6.69 -22.55
N ARG A 785 -39.44 6.23 -21.97
CA ARG A 785 -40.79 6.39 -22.50
C ARG A 785 -41.69 6.75 -21.35
N GLU A 786 -42.54 7.75 -21.54
CA GLU A 786 -43.60 8.10 -20.61
C GLU A 786 -44.52 6.89 -20.38
N THR A 787 -44.74 6.52 -19.11
CA THR A 787 -45.54 5.34 -18.68
C THR A 787 -46.84 5.74 -18.00
#